data_AF-A0A9P6WBQ7-F1
#
_entry.id   AF-A0A9P6WBQ7-F1
#
_cell.length_a   1.000
_cell.length_b   1.000
_cell.length_c   1.000
_cell.angle_alpha   90.00
_cell.angle_beta   90.00
_cell.angle_gamma   90.00
#
_symmetry.space_group_name_H-M   'P 1'
#
loop_
_entity.id
_entity.type
_entity.pdbx_description
1 polymer ?
#
loop_
_entity_poly.entity_id
_entity_poly.type
_entity_poly.pdbx_seq_one_letter_code
_entity_poly.pdbx_strand_id
1 'polypeptide(L)'
;MDTSVYSHALEVWSKADLANLQRELDTNVIQVKDKENESLESRKVLATETKQFKKLDETEKLSNINKIIKKYQQEVDSLTKRSKFAEQIVFDVYSKLSEAPDPKPLLQSSLDKLSKVDDSKMLSEKVTELEDKLAKYADYESIKSRLLDLEQNSAVTLSKRLAAKEHELTSSWEEKQRNWQEREVELNKQVESLQNTNKALETKISKQVNIENSDDTDTDTTANKKSVSLTEYNFITEELESTQARVFQLEKRNETLSGDLAKATSANEKETELKNKELKINQLQSENALLSASIEKNHNSHERSIKNLNEELANIKTELNTYKSENDTIRLKLNNYSDYNKIKEELTSLKKIEFGIDDDDEDIERVTESYSTTDKNLQNTLISTNKKLQSNLAELRTKNIDYEDETKKLKKEIAEMNGKVDSLQKLNAKLEADLEKIDDIDGKFNDTTSMISGVTRKITNRGGHGASLSPTSSIIGIPEEEELQSGNIGGNSQILPIVTKQRDRFRARNTDLEKQVRQIMAEKAKLQSEKSKLQNDNNKLYEKVRYLSSYDGSSRHSSIVDTEMENIDSEAQYSNSYEASLHPLANFKRDELEYYKKNKLSVFEKLFISFANLILQNKTTRMAFFFYCIGLHGLIFMMCMYVANLSGYMTPEVAIVKTSSSHASP
;
A
#
# COMPACT_ATOMS: atom_id res chain seq x y z
N MET A 1 -12.11 -28.36 14.60
CA MET A 1 -10.64 -28.19 14.46
C MET A 1 -10.34 -26.75 14.81
N ASP A 2 -9.73 -26.55 15.97
CA ASP A 2 -10.25 -25.49 16.81
C ASP A 2 -9.32 -24.29 16.76
N THR A 3 -9.45 -23.52 15.68
CA THR A 3 -8.80 -22.22 15.50
C THR A 3 -8.98 -21.32 16.72
N SER A 4 -10.13 -21.42 17.42
CA SER A 4 -10.38 -20.76 18.71
C SER A 4 -9.39 -21.12 19.81
N VAL A 5 -8.88 -22.36 19.85
CA VAL A 5 -7.87 -22.79 20.86
C VAL A 5 -6.50 -22.22 20.49
N TYR A 6 -6.15 -22.18 19.21
CA TYR A 6 -4.92 -21.54 18.73
C TYR A 6 -4.94 -20.03 18.91
N SER A 7 -6.06 -19.36 18.61
CA SER A 7 -6.18 -17.91 18.79
C SER A 7 -6.18 -17.54 20.26
N HIS A 8 -6.85 -18.32 21.12
CA HIS A 8 -6.82 -18.10 22.57
C HIS A 8 -5.43 -18.36 23.16
N ALA A 9 -4.75 -19.44 22.77
CA ALA A 9 -3.38 -19.69 23.20
C ALA A 9 -2.42 -18.60 22.72
N LEU A 10 -2.54 -18.11 21.48
CA LEU A 10 -1.74 -17.00 20.96
C LEU A 10 -2.06 -15.68 21.67
N GLU A 11 -3.32 -15.43 22.03
CA GLU A 11 -3.73 -14.29 22.86
C GLU A 11 -3.11 -14.36 24.27
N VAL A 12 -3.10 -15.54 24.91
CA VAL A 12 -2.48 -15.72 26.23
C VAL A 12 -0.96 -15.61 26.17
N TRP A 13 -0.30 -16.27 25.21
CA TRP A 13 1.16 -16.19 25.05
C TRP A 13 1.64 -14.79 24.62
N SER A 14 0.82 -14.01 23.91
CA SER A 14 1.14 -12.60 23.64
C SER A 14 0.90 -11.68 24.84
N LYS A 15 -0.07 -11.97 25.72
CA LYS A 15 -0.24 -11.28 27.01
C LYS A 15 0.88 -11.61 28.02
N ALA A 16 1.39 -12.84 28.00
CA ALA A 16 2.53 -13.25 28.81
C ALA A 16 3.85 -12.57 28.39
N ASP A 17 3.92 -12.09 27.13
CA ASP A 17 5.03 -11.34 26.51
C ASP A 17 6.41 -11.83 26.96
N LEU A 18 6.74 -13.05 26.53
CA LEU A 18 7.91 -13.78 27.02
C LEU A 18 9.24 -13.03 26.80
N ALA A 19 9.31 -12.18 25.76
CA ALA A 19 10.48 -11.36 25.48
C ALA A 19 10.65 -10.20 26.48
N ASN A 20 9.57 -9.51 26.85
CA ASN A 20 9.62 -8.51 27.91
C ASN A 20 9.73 -9.15 29.30
N LEU A 21 9.10 -10.29 29.56
CA LEU A 21 9.27 -11.04 30.80
C LEU A 21 10.71 -11.53 31.00
N GLN A 22 11.37 -12.02 29.95
CA GLN A 22 12.79 -12.37 30.02
C GLN A 22 13.66 -11.15 30.36
N ARG A 23 13.46 -10.02 29.66
CA ARG A 23 14.21 -8.77 29.90
C ARG A 23 13.98 -8.18 31.30
N GLU A 24 12.75 -8.28 31.81
CA GLU A 24 12.37 -7.93 33.18
C GLU A 24 13.05 -8.87 34.20
N LEU A 25 13.03 -10.18 33.95
CA LEU A 25 13.67 -11.19 34.79
C LEU A 25 15.20 -11.02 34.83
N ASP A 26 15.87 -10.83 33.69
CA ASP A 26 17.31 -10.59 33.62
C ASP A 26 17.71 -9.37 34.48
N THR A 27 16.95 -8.27 34.34
CA THR A 27 17.13 -7.03 35.13
C THR A 27 16.92 -7.28 36.63
N ASN A 28 15.89 -8.05 36.98
CA ASN A 28 15.55 -8.38 38.36
C ASN A 28 16.56 -9.34 39.01
N VAL A 29 17.10 -10.30 38.25
CA VAL A 29 18.16 -11.24 38.69
C VAL A 29 19.46 -10.49 38.98
N ILE A 30 19.84 -9.52 38.14
CA ILE A 30 20.97 -8.63 38.43
C ILE A 30 20.75 -7.89 39.75
N GLN A 31 19.59 -7.27 39.95
CA GLN A 31 19.28 -6.58 41.22
C GLN A 31 19.23 -7.52 42.44
N VAL A 32 18.85 -8.78 42.28
CA VAL A 32 18.95 -9.79 43.35
C VAL A 32 20.42 -10.08 43.68
N LYS A 33 21.28 -10.19 42.66
CA LYS A 33 22.73 -10.41 42.83
C LYS A 33 23.42 -9.22 43.49
N ASP A 34 23.04 -7.99 43.14
CA ASP A 34 23.59 -6.79 43.78
C ASP A 34 23.20 -6.72 45.26
N LYS A 35 21.94 -7.02 45.61
CA LYS A 35 21.48 -7.13 47.01
C LYS A 35 22.08 -8.33 47.76
N GLU A 36 22.58 -9.35 47.05
CA GLU A 36 23.41 -10.40 47.64
C GLU A 36 24.79 -9.87 48.00
N ASN A 37 25.45 -9.18 47.06
CA ASN A 37 26.77 -8.58 47.24
C ASN A 37 26.76 -7.53 48.37
N GLU A 38 25.76 -6.64 48.40
CA GLU A 38 25.58 -5.61 49.43
C GLU A 38 25.44 -6.20 50.84
N SER A 39 24.65 -7.27 51.00
CA SER A 39 24.53 -8.02 52.27
C SER A 39 25.81 -8.77 52.64
N LEU A 40 26.57 -9.29 51.66
CA LEU A 40 27.87 -9.90 51.93
C LEU A 40 28.92 -8.86 52.36
N GLU A 41 28.85 -7.61 51.89
CA GLU A 41 29.74 -6.53 52.29
C GLU A 41 29.36 -5.92 53.64
N SER A 42 28.11 -5.53 53.82
CA SER A 42 27.57 -5.04 55.10
C SER A 42 27.74 -6.07 56.23
N ARG A 43 27.60 -7.38 55.97
CA ARG A 43 27.95 -8.44 56.92
C ARG A 43 29.45 -8.49 57.28
N LYS A 44 30.36 -8.17 56.35
CA LYS A 44 31.81 -8.02 56.66
C LYS A 44 32.04 -6.79 57.56
N VAL A 45 31.42 -5.66 57.24
CA VAL A 45 31.50 -4.41 58.03
C VAL A 45 30.93 -4.61 59.44
N LEU A 46 29.78 -5.27 59.56
CA LEU A 46 29.17 -5.63 60.84
C LEU A 46 30.10 -6.54 61.66
N ALA A 47 30.82 -7.47 61.01
CA ALA A 47 31.78 -8.34 61.66
C ALA A 47 33.09 -7.63 62.08
N THR A 48 33.56 -6.62 61.34
CA THR A 48 34.72 -5.80 61.77
C THR A 48 34.34 -4.84 62.90
N GLU A 49 33.19 -4.17 62.81
CA GLU A 49 32.68 -3.31 63.89
C GLU A 49 32.36 -4.10 65.16
N THR A 50 31.83 -5.32 65.06
CA THR A 50 31.62 -6.20 66.23
C THR A 50 32.95 -6.63 66.86
N LYS A 51 34.01 -6.82 66.06
CA LYS A 51 35.36 -7.08 66.57
C LYS A 51 35.99 -5.84 67.23
N GLN A 52 35.71 -4.64 66.72
CA GLN A 52 36.14 -3.38 67.33
C GLN A 52 35.40 -3.13 68.64
N PHE A 53 34.07 -3.25 68.65
CA PHE A 53 33.22 -3.07 69.84
C PHE A 53 33.66 -3.94 71.03
N LYS A 54 34.03 -5.21 70.78
CA LYS A 54 34.55 -6.11 71.82
C LYS A 54 35.86 -5.62 72.46
N LYS A 55 36.67 -4.82 71.74
CA LYS A 55 37.98 -4.29 72.20
C LYS A 55 37.90 -2.95 72.95
N LEU A 56 36.78 -2.24 72.91
CA LEU A 56 36.60 -0.96 73.63
C LEU A 56 36.53 -1.19 75.16
N ASP A 57 36.75 -0.15 75.96
CA ASP A 57 36.57 -0.21 77.42
C ASP A 57 35.08 -0.21 77.82
N GLU A 58 34.77 -0.57 79.06
CA GLU A 58 33.38 -0.83 79.50
C GLU A 58 32.45 0.41 79.41
N THR A 59 32.99 1.60 79.67
CA THR A 59 32.30 2.88 79.51
C THR A 59 32.00 3.19 78.05
N GLU A 60 32.96 2.97 77.15
CA GLU A 60 32.81 3.18 75.70
C GLU A 60 31.92 2.12 75.04
N LYS A 61 31.95 0.88 75.53
CA LYS A 61 31.01 -0.19 75.16
C LYS A 61 29.58 0.21 75.45
N LEU A 62 29.30 0.76 76.64
CA LEU A 62 27.95 1.15 77.04
C LEU A 62 27.41 2.31 76.17
N SER A 63 28.28 3.24 75.75
CA SER A 63 27.96 4.27 74.76
C SER A 63 27.68 3.70 73.35
N ASN A 64 28.54 2.80 72.85
CA ASN A 64 28.45 2.27 71.49
C ASN A 64 27.42 1.14 71.32
N ILE A 65 26.82 0.60 72.38
CA ILE A 65 25.94 -0.59 72.28
C ILE A 65 24.70 -0.34 71.42
N ASN A 66 24.11 0.87 71.52
CA ASN A 66 22.98 1.28 70.69
C ASN A 66 23.35 1.41 69.20
N LYS A 67 24.61 1.79 68.89
CA LYS A 67 25.12 1.93 67.53
C LYS A 67 25.29 0.56 66.86
N ILE A 68 25.82 -0.44 67.57
CA ILE A 68 25.98 -1.79 67.01
C ILE A 68 24.64 -2.52 66.90
N ILE A 69 23.74 -2.39 67.88
CA ILE A 69 22.36 -2.94 67.80
C ILE A 69 21.62 -2.38 66.59
N LYS A 70 21.68 -1.06 66.35
CA LYS A 70 21.04 -0.43 65.19
C LYS A 70 21.57 -0.96 63.85
N LYS A 71 22.86 -1.31 63.77
CA LYS A 71 23.44 -1.92 62.56
C LYS A 71 23.04 -3.39 62.36
N TYR A 72 22.93 -4.16 63.44
CA TYR A 72 22.33 -5.50 63.38
C TYR A 72 20.87 -5.45 62.93
N GLN A 73 20.09 -4.48 63.41
CA GLN A 73 18.72 -4.26 62.94
C GLN A 73 18.68 -3.90 61.45
N GLN A 74 19.53 -2.99 61.00
CA GLN A 74 19.62 -2.60 59.58
C GLN A 74 19.96 -3.78 58.65
N GLU A 75 20.81 -4.72 59.07
CA GLU A 75 21.10 -5.93 58.28
C GLU A 75 19.90 -6.89 58.23
N VAL A 76 19.18 -7.06 59.35
CA VAL A 76 17.94 -7.88 59.38
C VAL A 76 16.85 -7.26 58.50
N ASP A 77 16.68 -5.94 58.54
CA ASP A 77 15.76 -5.19 57.67
C ASP A 77 16.16 -5.32 56.19
N SER A 78 17.46 -5.25 55.88
CA SER A 78 17.99 -5.41 54.51
C SER A 78 17.77 -6.82 53.98
N LEU A 79 18.12 -7.85 54.76
CA LEU A 79 17.91 -9.25 54.43
C LEU A 79 16.42 -9.57 54.21
N THR A 80 15.55 -9.01 55.06
CA THR A 80 14.08 -9.15 54.93
C THR A 80 13.56 -8.50 53.65
N LYS A 81 14.08 -7.32 53.27
CA LYS A 81 13.75 -6.67 51.99
C LYS A 81 14.24 -7.49 50.79
N ARG A 82 15.44 -8.08 50.86
CA ARG A 82 15.96 -8.96 49.79
C ARG A 82 15.11 -10.22 49.61
N SER A 83 14.72 -10.86 50.71
CA SER A 83 13.87 -12.05 50.67
C SER A 83 12.53 -11.73 49.99
N LYS A 84 11.81 -10.71 50.48
CA LYS A 84 10.54 -10.27 49.88
C LYS A 84 10.65 -9.86 48.42
N PHE A 85 11.75 -9.22 48.02
CA PHE A 85 12.00 -8.87 46.62
C PHE A 85 12.18 -10.12 45.73
N ALA A 86 12.97 -11.10 46.17
CA ALA A 86 13.16 -12.36 45.45
C ALA A 86 11.87 -13.21 45.40
N GLU A 87 11.14 -13.30 46.52
CA GLU A 87 9.82 -13.95 46.61
C GLU A 87 8.82 -13.31 45.64
N GLN A 88 8.74 -11.97 45.61
CA GLN A 88 7.87 -11.25 44.68
C GLN A 88 8.20 -11.56 43.21
N ILE A 89 9.47 -11.52 42.81
CA ILE A 89 9.88 -11.86 41.43
C ILE A 89 9.44 -13.28 41.05
N VAL A 90 9.56 -14.24 41.98
CA VAL A 90 9.12 -15.63 41.75
C VAL A 90 7.59 -15.71 41.58
N PHE A 91 6.81 -14.98 42.37
CA PHE A 91 5.35 -14.93 42.20
C PHE A 91 4.93 -14.22 40.90
N ASP A 92 5.58 -13.12 40.54
CA ASP A 92 5.27 -12.35 39.32
C ASP A 92 5.57 -13.18 38.05
N VAL A 93 6.67 -13.94 38.03
CA VAL A 93 6.97 -14.91 36.95
C VAL A 93 6.02 -16.09 36.98
N TYR A 94 5.73 -16.67 38.14
CA TYR A 94 4.84 -17.83 38.27
C TYR A 94 3.42 -17.51 37.81
N SER A 95 2.87 -16.33 38.17
CA SER A 95 1.54 -15.91 37.74
C SER A 95 1.45 -15.88 36.21
N LYS A 96 2.36 -15.14 35.55
CA LYS A 96 2.42 -14.99 34.09
C LYS A 96 2.59 -16.33 33.35
N LEU A 97 3.32 -17.29 33.94
CA LEU A 97 3.55 -18.60 33.33
C LEU A 97 2.44 -19.62 33.66
N SER A 98 1.77 -19.51 34.80
CA SER A 98 0.71 -20.44 35.24
C SER A 98 -0.60 -20.29 34.45
N GLU A 99 -0.86 -19.09 33.91
CA GLU A 99 -2.00 -18.84 33.01
C GLU A 99 -1.74 -19.35 31.58
N ALA A 100 -0.48 -19.63 31.22
CA ALA A 100 -0.09 -19.96 29.85
C ALA A 100 -0.28 -21.46 29.52
N PRO A 101 -1.02 -21.82 28.45
CA PRO A 101 -1.24 -23.22 28.07
C PRO A 101 0.02 -23.85 27.45
N ASP A 102 0.27 -25.13 27.74
CA ASP A 102 1.43 -25.89 27.21
C ASP A 102 1.55 -25.75 25.68
N PRO A 103 2.67 -25.20 25.15
CA PRO A 103 2.86 -25.03 23.72
C PRO A 103 3.11 -26.35 22.98
N LYS A 104 3.54 -27.42 23.67
CA LYS A 104 3.90 -28.71 23.05
C LYS A 104 2.78 -29.34 22.22
N PRO A 105 1.54 -29.56 22.73
CA PRO A 105 0.45 -30.13 21.93
C PRO A 105 0.02 -29.21 20.77
N LEU A 106 0.11 -27.88 20.95
CA LEU A 106 -0.20 -26.90 19.90
C LEU A 106 0.80 -26.99 18.74
N LEU A 107 2.09 -27.08 19.07
CA LEU A 107 3.18 -27.25 18.11
C LEU A 107 3.07 -28.60 17.38
N GLN A 108 2.85 -29.70 18.10
CA GLN A 108 2.62 -31.03 17.48
C GLN A 108 1.44 -30.99 16.50
N SER A 109 0.29 -30.48 16.91
CA SER A 109 -0.88 -30.39 16.03
C SER A 109 -0.73 -29.33 14.91
N SER A 110 0.25 -28.42 15.00
CA SER A 110 0.63 -27.54 13.88
C SER A 110 1.53 -28.25 12.86
N LEU A 111 2.45 -29.12 13.30
CA LEU A 111 3.27 -29.98 12.45
C LEU A 111 2.40 -31.03 11.71
N ASP A 112 1.41 -31.60 12.40
CA ASP A 112 0.39 -32.50 11.84
C ASP A 112 -0.57 -31.80 10.87
N LYS A 113 -0.55 -30.47 10.77
CA LYS A 113 -1.28 -29.68 9.77
C LYS A 113 -0.39 -29.29 8.60
N LEU A 114 0.88 -28.97 8.85
CA LEU A 114 1.84 -28.66 7.80
C LEU A 114 2.05 -29.85 6.85
N SER A 115 2.24 -31.06 7.42
CA SER A 115 2.27 -32.31 6.65
C SER A 115 1.00 -32.52 5.80
N LYS A 116 -0.18 -32.31 6.40
CA LYS A 116 -1.47 -32.43 5.69
C LYS A 116 -1.70 -31.36 4.63
N VAL A 117 -1.01 -30.21 4.68
CA VAL A 117 -1.03 -29.22 3.60
C VAL A 117 -0.26 -29.74 2.39
N ASP A 118 0.86 -30.43 2.58
CA ASP A 118 1.61 -31.04 1.47
C ASP A 118 0.90 -32.29 0.92
N ASP A 119 0.26 -33.11 1.77
CA ASP A 119 -0.68 -34.16 1.32
C ASP A 119 -1.82 -33.55 0.48
N SER A 120 -2.38 -32.41 0.91
CA SER A 120 -3.45 -31.71 0.20
C SER A 120 -2.99 -31.12 -1.14
N LYS A 121 -1.72 -30.71 -1.27
CA LYS A 121 -1.15 -30.29 -2.56
C LYS A 121 -1.07 -31.47 -3.52
N MET A 122 -0.46 -32.59 -3.10
CA MET A 122 -0.37 -33.81 -3.91
C MET A 122 -1.77 -34.34 -4.29
N LEU A 123 -2.74 -34.26 -3.39
CA LEU A 123 -4.11 -34.64 -3.69
C LEU A 123 -4.77 -33.69 -4.70
N SER A 124 -4.53 -32.38 -4.61
CA SER A 124 -5.04 -31.40 -5.58
C SER A 124 -4.43 -31.57 -6.98
N GLU A 125 -3.12 -31.80 -7.06
CA GLU A 125 -2.40 -32.11 -8.31
C GLU A 125 -2.99 -33.37 -8.96
N LYS A 126 -3.19 -34.43 -8.16
CA LYS A 126 -3.82 -35.67 -8.61
C LYS A 126 -5.29 -35.52 -9.00
N VAL A 127 -6.05 -34.61 -8.37
CA VAL A 127 -7.39 -34.22 -8.82
C VAL A 127 -7.32 -33.54 -10.18
N THR A 128 -6.43 -32.55 -10.37
CA THR A 128 -6.28 -31.91 -11.67
C THR A 128 -5.85 -32.88 -12.76
N GLU A 129 -4.95 -33.84 -12.50
CA GLU A 129 -4.63 -34.93 -13.44
C GLU A 129 -5.87 -35.76 -13.83
N LEU A 130 -6.76 -36.05 -12.87
CA LEU A 130 -7.95 -36.87 -13.09
C LEU A 130 -9.03 -36.08 -13.84
N GLU A 131 -9.18 -34.79 -13.58
CA GLU A 131 -10.02 -33.86 -14.36
C GLU A 131 -9.51 -33.76 -15.80
N ASP A 132 -8.20 -33.61 -15.99
CA ASP A 132 -7.55 -33.54 -17.30
C ASP A 132 -7.66 -34.85 -18.10
N LYS A 133 -7.76 -36.00 -17.41
CA LYS A 133 -8.07 -37.31 -18.01
C LYS A 133 -9.56 -37.46 -18.32
N LEU A 134 -10.45 -37.02 -17.42
CA LEU A 134 -11.90 -37.05 -17.62
C LEU A 134 -12.32 -36.18 -18.82
N ALA A 135 -11.74 -34.99 -18.97
CA ALA A 135 -11.95 -34.11 -20.11
C ALA A 135 -11.58 -34.80 -21.44
N LYS A 136 -10.43 -35.49 -21.49
CA LYS A 136 -10.00 -36.25 -22.69
C LYS A 136 -10.94 -37.42 -23.01
N TYR A 137 -11.58 -38.03 -22.01
CA TYR A 137 -12.62 -39.05 -22.24
C TYR A 137 -13.96 -38.44 -22.72
N ALA A 138 -14.35 -37.27 -22.22
CA ALA A 138 -15.52 -36.54 -22.70
C ALA A 138 -15.34 -36.07 -24.15
N ASP A 139 -14.17 -35.52 -24.49
CA ASP A 139 -13.78 -35.18 -25.86
C ASP A 139 -13.89 -36.43 -26.77
N TYR A 140 -13.34 -37.57 -26.34
CA TYR A 140 -13.37 -38.82 -27.11
C TYR A 140 -14.80 -39.31 -27.41
N GLU A 141 -15.70 -39.30 -26.41
CA GLU A 141 -17.08 -39.74 -26.62
C GLU A 141 -17.85 -38.75 -27.53
N SER A 142 -17.56 -37.45 -27.46
CA SER A 142 -18.14 -36.44 -28.36
C SER A 142 -17.65 -36.57 -29.81
N ILE A 143 -16.40 -36.97 -30.01
CA ILE A 143 -15.83 -37.29 -31.33
C ILE A 143 -16.49 -38.56 -31.87
N LYS A 144 -16.70 -39.56 -31.02
CA LYS A 144 -17.36 -40.83 -31.35
C LYS A 144 -18.84 -40.66 -31.71
N SER A 145 -19.60 -39.84 -30.98
CA SER A 145 -20.99 -39.53 -31.36
C SER A 145 -21.04 -38.74 -32.67
N ARG A 146 -20.16 -37.74 -32.86
CA ARG A 146 -20.07 -36.97 -34.11
C ARG A 146 -19.68 -37.84 -35.31
N LEU A 147 -18.84 -38.86 -35.11
CA LEU A 147 -18.50 -39.83 -36.15
C LEU A 147 -19.71 -40.70 -36.53
N LEU A 148 -20.45 -41.21 -35.54
CA LEU A 148 -21.68 -41.97 -35.73
C LEU A 148 -22.75 -41.15 -36.48
N ASP A 149 -22.95 -39.89 -36.08
CA ASP A 149 -23.88 -38.97 -36.74
C ASP A 149 -23.49 -38.72 -38.20
N LEU A 150 -22.19 -38.56 -38.49
CA LEU A 150 -21.70 -38.39 -39.87
C LEU A 150 -21.90 -39.65 -40.71
N GLU A 151 -21.62 -40.84 -40.14
CA GLU A 151 -21.83 -42.12 -40.82
C GLU A 151 -23.33 -42.34 -41.12
N GLN A 152 -24.21 -42.16 -40.13
CA GLN A 152 -25.65 -42.29 -40.29
C GLN A 152 -26.22 -41.28 -41.30
N ASN A 153 -25.80 -40.00 -41.24
CA ASN A 153 -26.23 -39.00 -42.22
C ASN A 153 -25.71 -39.33 -43.64
N SER A 154 -24.51 -39.90 -43.77
CA SER A 154 -24.00 -40.35 -45.08
C SER A 154 -24.84 -41.51 -45.65
N ALA A 155 -25.21 -42.48 -44.81
CA ALA A 155 -26.06 -43.61 -45.20
C ALA A 155 -27.48 -43.17 -45.60
N VAL A 156 -28.09 -42.27 -44.84
CA VAL A 156 -29.41 -41.68 -45.16
C VAL A 156 -29.34 -40.87 -46.46
N THR A 157 -28.25 -40.13 -46.70
CA THR A 157 -28.07 -39.35 -47.93
C THR A 157 -27.87 -40.26 -49.15
N LEU A 158 -27.11 -41.35 -49.01
CA LEU A 158 -26.89 -42.35 -50.05
C LEU A 158 -28.21 -43.09 -50.38
N SER A 159 -28.97 -43.50 -49.36
CA SER A 159 -30.30 -44.11 -49.51
C SER A 159 -31.27 -43.18 -50.26
N LYS A 160 -31.37 -41.90 -49.88
CA LYS A 160 -32.21 -40.91 -50.58
C LYS A 160 -31.76 -40.67 -52.03
N ARG A 161 -30.45 -40.67 -52.30
CA ARG A 161 -29.90 -40.56 -53.67
C ARG A 161 -30.20 -41.80 -54.52
N LEU A 162 -30.17 -43.00 -53.93
CA LEU A 162 -30.51 -44.25 -54.61
C LEU A 162 -32.01 -44.27 -54.97
N ALA A 163 -32.89 -44.00 -54.00
CA ALA A 163 -34.34 -43.90 -54.23
C ALA A 163 -34.72 -42.84 -55.28
N ALA A 164 -34.03 -41.69 -55.30
CA ALA A 164 -34.22 -40.68 -56.34
C ALA A 164 -33.85 -41.19 -57.75
N LYS A 165 -32.75 -41.96 -57.87
CA LYS A 165 -32.33 -42.56 -59.15
C LYS A 165 -33.21 -43.75 -59.58
N GLU A 166 -33.75 -44.50 -58.62
CA GLU A 166 -34.76 -45.52 -58.86
C GLU A 166 -36.07 -44.90 -59.36
N HIS A 167 -36.50 -43.75 -58.80
CA HIS A 167 -37.67 -43.03 -59.29
C HIS A 167 -37.47 -42.43 -60.69
N GLU A 168 -36.29 -41.86 -60.97
CA GLU A 168 -35.92 -41.38 -62.31
C GLU A 168 -35.91 -42.52 -63.36
N LEU A 169 -35.41 -43.70 -62.99
CA LEU A 169 -35.46 -44.89 -63.83
C LEU A 169 -36.88 -45.39 -64.07
N THR A 170 -37.69 -45.55 -63.03
CA THR A 170 -39.09 -46.01 -63.14
C THR A 170 -39.92 -45.05 -64.01
N SER A 171 -39.84 -43.75 -63.79
CA SER A 171 -40.52 -42.75 -64.64
C SER A 171 -40.07 -42.83 -66.11
N SER A 172 -38.77 -43.03 -66.39
CA SER A 172 -38.28 -43.23 -67.76
C SER A 172 -38.74 -44.56 -68.39
N TRP A 173 -39.00 -45.60 -67.59
CA TRP A 173 -39.57 -46.86 -68.06
C TRP A 173 -41.08 -46.75 -68.31
N GLU A 174 -41.82 -46.10 -67.43
CA GLU A 174 -43.26 -45.83 -67.57
C GLU A 174 -43.54 -44.97 -68.82
N GLU A 175 -42.77 -43.91 -69.05
CA GLU A 175 -42.92 -43.07 -70.25
C GLU A 175 -42.57 -43.84 -71.53
N LYS A 176 -41.51 -44.65 -71.53
CA LYS A 176 -41.23 -45.56 -72.67
C LYS A 176 -42.39 -46.53 -72.88
N GLN A 177 -42.93 -47.12 -71.82
CA GLN A 177 -44.03 -48.08 -71.92
C GLN A 177 -45.31 -47.43 -72.46
N ARG A 178 -45.64 -46.19 -72.04
CA ARG A 178 -46.73 -45.39 -72.64
C ARG A 178 -46.49 -45.17 -74.13
N ASN A 179 -45.28 -44.77 -74.52
CA ASN A 179 -44.95 -44.49 -75.92
C ASN A 179 -44.95 -45.78 -76.79
N TRP A 180 -44.59 -46.94 -76.23
CA TRP A 180 -44.75 -48.24 -76.89
C TRP A 180 -46.23 -48.62 -77.05
N GLN A 181 -47.05 -48.44 -76.02
CA GLN A 181 -48.50 -48.71 -76.06
C GLN A 181 -49.22 -47.80 -77.05
N GLU A 182 -48.86 -46.51 -77.11
CA GLU A 182 -49.42 -45.57 -78.08
C GLU A 182 -49.04 -45.95 -79.52
N ARG A 183 -47.79 -46.40 -79.73
CA ARG A 183 -47.34 -46.91 -81.03
C ARG A 183 -48.01 -48.25 -81.41
N GLU A 184 -48.30 -49.12 -80.44
CA GLU A 184 -49.08 -50.35 -80.65
C GLU A 184 -50.53 -50.01 -81.02
N VAL A 185 -51.17 -49.07 -80.34
CA VAL A 185 -52.51 -48.57 -80.69
C VAL A 185 -52.53 -47.95 -82.09
N GLU A 186 -51.52 -47.17 -82.45
CA GLU A 186 -51.43 -46.55 -83.78
C GLU A 186 -51.17 -47.59 -84.90
N LEU A 187 -50.31 -48.59 -84.67
CA LEU A 187 -50.14 -49.71 -85.59
C LEU A 187 -51.44 -50.53 -85.73
N ASN A 188 -52.18 -50.74 -84.64
CA ASN A 188 -53.48 -51.42 -84.68
C ASN A 188 -54.52 -50.62 -85.48
N LYS A 189 -54.59 -49.28 -85.33
CA LYS A 189 -55.44 -48.43 -86.20
C LYS A 189 -55.03 -48.54 -87.67
N GLN A 190 -53.73 -48.58 -87.97
CA GLN A 190 -53.24 -48.71 -89.34
C GLN A 190 -53.63 -50.06 -89.92
N VAL A 191 -53.48 -51.15 -89.17
CA VAL A 191 -53.97 -52.49 -89.55
C VAL A 191 -55.49 -52.49 -89.73
N GLU A 192 -56.27 -51.87 -88.84
CA GLU A 192 -57.73 -51.75 -88.99
C GLU A 192 -58.10 -50.93 -90.25
N SER A 193 -57.41 -49.83 -90.52
CA SER A 193 -57.63 -49.04 -91.74
C SER A 193 -57.30 -49.84 -93.00
N LEU A 194 -56.24 -50.65 -92.98
CA LEU A 194 -55.83 -51.52 -94.09
C LEU A 194 -56.79 -52.71 -94.27
N GLN A 195 -57.36 -53.23 -93.18
CA GLN A 195 -58.44 -54.21 -93.26
C GLN A 195 -59.71 -53.58 -93.82
N ASN A 196 -60.04 -52.35 -93.44
CA ASN A 196 -61.24 -51.68 -93.92
C ASN A 196 -61.09 -51.16 -95.37
N THR A 197 -59.89 -50.76 -95.81
CA THR A 197 -59.62 -50.51 -97.23
C THR A 197 -59.57 -51.82 -98.03
N ASN A 198 -59.06 -52.93 -97.49
CA ASN A 198 -59.17 -54.23 -98.16
C ASN A 198 -60.62 -54.69 -98.30
N LYS A 199 -61.48 -54.59 -97.25
CA LYS A 199 -62.92 -54.84 -97.38
C LYS A 199 -63.59 -53.89 -98.40
N ALA A 200 -63.16 -52.63 -98.45
CA ALA A 200 -63.63 -51.67 -99.46
C ALA A 200 -63.12 -52.02 -100.88
N LEU A 201 -61.95 -52.66 -101.01
CA LEU A 201 -61.42 -53.17 -102.27
C LEU A 201 -62.09 -54.49 -102.66
N GLU A 202 -62.40 -55.41 -101.75
CA GLU A 202 -63.19 -56.61 -102.01
C GLU A 202 -64.61 -56.27 -102.47
N THR A 203 -65.26 -55.29 -101.82
CA THR A 203 -66.57 -54.76 -102.23
C THR A 203 -66.51 -53.87 -103.49
N LYS A 204 -65.32 -53.40 -103.89
CA LYS A 204 -65.08 -52.80 -105.22
C LYS A 204 -64.77 -53.85 -106.27
N ILE A 205 -63.99 -54.88 -105.99
CA ILE A 205 -63.64 -55.97 -106.92
C ILE A 205 -64.89 -56.80 -107.24
N SER A 206 -65.72 -57.11 -106.26
CA SER A 206 -67.04 -57.74 -106.52
C SER A 206 -68.04 -56.85 -107.27
N LYS A 207 -67.80 -55.53 -107.34
CA LYS A 207 -68.49 -54.61 -108.26
C LYS A 207 -67.79 -54.49 -109.62
N GLN A 208 -66.46 -54.56 -109.64
CA GLN A 208 -65.63 -54.49 -110.85
C GLN A 208 -65.81 -55.76 -111.68
N VAL A 209 -65.87 -56.94 -111.07
CA VAL A 209 -66.26 -58.21 -111.73
C VAL A 209 -67.70 -58.17 -112.31
N ASN A 210 -68.52 -57.19 -111.91
CA ASN A 210 -69.84 -56.89 -112.47
C ASN A 210 -69.83 -55.73 -113.50
N ILE A 211 -68.68 -55.09 -113.76
CA ILE A 211 -68.52 -53.89 -114.61
C ILE A 211 -67.38 -54.06 -115.64
N GLU A 212 -66.44 -54.98 -115.44
CA GLU A 212 -65.30 -55.35 -116.29
C GLU A 212 -65.77 -56.23 -117.47
N ASN A 213 -66.85 -55.79 -118.09
CA ASN A 213 -67.52 -56.39 -119.25
C ASN A 213 -68.03 -55.28 -120.20
N SER A 214 -67.47 -54.07 -120.11
CA SER A 214 -67.73 -52.93 -121.00
C SER A 214 -66.52 -51.97 -121.07
N ASP A 215 -65.85 -51.99 -122.22
CA ASP A 215 -64.98 -50.98 -122.87
C ASP A 215 -64.21 -49.92 -122.05
N ASP A 216 -62.90 -50.15 -121.99
CA ASP A 216 -61.81 -49.30 -122.53
C ASP A 216 -62.22 -48.00 -123.29
N THR A 217 -61.59 -46.85 -122.97
CA THR A 217 -61.11 -45.83 -123.95
C THR A 217 -60.35 -44.64 -123.31
N ASP A 218 -59.64 -43.89 -124.17
CA ASP A 218 -59.07 -42.54 -124.00
C ASP A 218 -57.92 -42.29 -123.00
N THR A 219 -56.72 -42.44 -123.55
CA THR A 219 -55.43 -41.97 -123.06
C THR A 219 -55.21 -40.45 -123.24
N ASP A 220 -54.07 -39.98 -122.73
CA ASP A 220 -53.29 -38.82 -123.22
C ASP A 220 -53.61 -37.37 -122.78
N THR A 221 -54.68 -37.12 -122.02
CA THR A 221 -54.71 -35.90 -121.16
C THR A 221 -54.08 -36.13 -119.77
N THR A 222 -53.81 -37.38 -119.43
CA THR A 222 -53.31 -37.80 -118.11
C THR A 222 -51.82 -37.55 -117.89
N ALA A 223 -51.00 -37.43 -118.94
CA ALA A 223 -49.54 -37.22 -118.80
C ALA A 223 -49.21 -35.85 -118.20
N ASN A 224 -49.74 -34.77 -118.78
CA ASN A 224 -49.47 -33.41 -118.31
C ASN A 224 -50.11 -33.15 -116.94
N LYS A 225 -51.31 -33.71 -116.71
CA LYS A 225 -52.00 -33.64 -115.41
C LYS A 225 -51.30 -34.47 -114.32
N LYS A 226 -50.68 -35.60 -114.67
CA LYS A 226 -49.74 -36.32 -113.78
C LYS A 226 -48.49 -35.51 -113.50
N SER A 227 -47.91 -34.82 -114.49
CA SER A 227 -46.71 -34.00 -114.29
C SER A 227 -46.97 -32.90 -113.26
N VAL A 228 -48.03 -32.10 -113.46
CA VAL A 228 -48.44 -31.04 -112.53
C VAL A 228 -48.80 -31.63 -111.16
N SER A 229 -49.65 -32.67 -111.12
CA SER A 229 -50.03 -33.34 -109.85
C SER A 229 -48.85 -33.99 -109.13
N LEU A 230 -47.79 -34.41 -109.84
CA LEU A 230 -46.56 -34.96 -109.25
C LEU A 230 -45.69 -33.84 -108.70
N THR A 231 -45.59 -32.69 -109.38
CA THR A 231 -44.90 -31.51 -108.82
C THR A 231 -45.64 -30.92 -107.61
N GLU A 232 -46.98 -30.88 -107.63
CA GLU A 232 -47.81 -30.48 -106.48
C GLU A 232 -47.69 -31.50 -105.34
N TYR A 233 -47.73 -32.80 -105.63
CA TYR A 233 -47.51 -33.86 -104.64
C TYR A 233 -46.11 -33.78 -104.01
N ASN A 234 -45.07 -33.59 -104.83
CA ASN A 234 -43.69 -33.46 -104.36
C ASN A 234 -43.52 -32.23 -103.45
N PHE A 235 -44.11 -31.09 -103.83
CA PHE A 235 -44.14 -29.88 -103.01
C PHE A 235 -44.88 -30.10 -101.68
N ILE A 236 -46.04 -30.78 -101.72
CA ILE A 236 -46.79 -31.16 -100.51
C ILE A 236 -45.97 -32.12 -99.64
N THR A 237 -45.20 -33.06 -100.20
CA THR A 237 -44.32 -33.93 -99.41
C THR A 237 -43.11 -33.20 -98.83
N GLU A 238 -42.55 -32.21 -99.52
CA GLU A 238 -41.45 -31.39 -99.00
C GLU A 238 -41.96 -30.44 -97.89
N GLU A 239 -43.16 -29.87 -98.04
CA GLU A 239 -43.83 -29.10 -96.99
C GLU A 239 -44.23 -30.00 -95.80
N LEU A 240 -44.64 -31.25 -96.05
CA LEU A 240 -44.90 -32.26 -95.01
C LEU A 240 -43.62 -32.65 -94.26
N GLU A 241 -42.53 -32.99 -94.94
CA GLU A 241 -41.25 -33.29 -94.29
C GLU A 241 -40.71 -32.08 -93.51
N SER A 242 -40.81 -30.87 -94.07
CA SER A 242 -40.42 -29.63 -93.40
C SER A 242 -41.25 -29.35 -92.14
N THR A 243 -42.57 -29.50 -92.21
CA THR A 243 -43.45 -29.33 -91.05
C THR A 243 -43.27 -30.44 -90.03
N GLN A 244 -43.07 -31.70 -90.44
CA GLN A 244 -42.85 -32.85 -89.57
C GLN A 244 -41.48 -32.81 -88.87
N ALA A 245 -40.43 -32.36 -89.57
CA ALA A 245 -39.12 -32.07 -88.96
C ALA A 245 -39.20 -30.90 -87.96
N ARG A 246 -40.01 -29.87 -88.26
CA ARG A 246 -40.28 -28.76 -87.33
C ARG A 246 -41.09 -29.21 -86.11
N VAL A 247 -42.07 -30.11 -86.28
CA VAL A 247 -42.80 -30.75 -85.18
C VAL A 247 -41.84 -31.54 -84.30
N PHE A 248 -41.01 -32.43 -84.86
CA PHE A 248 -40.01 -33.19 -84.10
C PHE A 248 -39.02 -32.29 -83.32
N GLN A 249 -38.58 -31.17 -83.91
CA GLN A 249 -37.74 -30.19 -83.20
C GLN A 249 -38.50 -29.46 -82.07
N LEU A 250 -39.79 -29.16 -82.25
CA LEU A 250 -40.63 -28.57 -81.22
C LEU A 250 -40.96 -29.56 -80.10
N GLU A 251 -41.27 -30.82 -80.43
CA GLU A 251 -41.47 -31.92 -79.49
C GLU A 251 -40.23 -32.12 -78.63
N LYS A 252 -39.06 -32.31 -79.25
CA LYS A 252 -37.78 -32.44 -78.53
C LYS A 252 -37.45 -31.22 -77.67
N ARG A 253 -37.79 -30.01 -78.12
CA ARG A 253 -37.61 -28.79 -77.32
C ARG A 253 -38.61 -28.72 -76.15
N ASN A 254 -39.83 -29.22 -76.34
CA ASN A 254 -40.85 -29.26 -75.30
C ASN A 254 -40.52 -30.36 -74.27
N GLU A 255 -39.98 -31.49 -74.70
CA GLU A 255 -39.40 -32.55 -73.88
C GLU A 255 -38.26 -31.99 -73.00
N THR A 256 -37.28 -31.29 -73.57
CA THR A 256 -36.18 -30.70 -72.77
C THR A 256 -36.67 -29.60 -71.84
N LEU A 257 -37.56 -28.70 -72.29
CA LEU A 257 -38.13 -27.66 -71.43
C LEU A 257 -39.02 -28.22 -70.33
N SER A 258 -39.80 -29.27 -70.59
CA SER A 258 -40.60 -29.96 -69.59
C SER A 258 -39.73 -30.72 -68.59
N GLY A 259 -38.64 -31.36 -69.05
CA GLY A 259 -37.66 -32.02 -68.19
C GLY A 259 -36.87 -31.04 -67.31
N ASP A 260 -36.48 -29.88 -67.83
CA ASP A 260 -35.79 -28.84 -67.05
C ASP A 260 -36.75 -28.08 -66.12
N LEU A 261 -37.99 -27.88 -66.53
CA LEU A 261 -39.05 -27.37 -65.66
C LEU A 261 -39.41 -28.40 -64.57
N ALA A 262 -39.44 -29.69 -64.87
CA ALA A 262 -39.66 -30.76 -63.89
C ALA A 262 -38.53 -30.81 -62.85
N LYS A 263 -37.26 -30.65 -63.24
CA LYS A 263 -36.13 -30.48 -62.31
C LYS A 263 -36.33 -29.25 -61.42
N ALA A 264 -36.45 -28.06 -62.03
CA ALA A 264 -36.55 -26.78 -61.32
C ALA A 264 -37.84 -26.61 -60.48
N THR A 265 -38.92 -27.34 -60.81
CA THR A 265 -40.15 -27.41 -60.00
C THR A 265 -40.16 -28.58 -59.03
N SER A 266 -39.27 -29.57 -59.17
CA SER A 266 -39.17 -30.67 -58.22
C SER A 266 -38.91 -30.13 -56.81
N ALA A 267 -39.72 -30.60 -55.87
CA ALA A 267 -39.44 -30.36 -54.46
C ALA A 267 -38.06 -30.93 -54.09
N ASN A 268 -37.65 -32.03 -54.73
CA ASN A 268 -36.44 -32.78 -54.41
C ASN A 268 -35.14 -32.00 -54.69
N GLU A 269 -34.99 -31.31 -55.83
CA GLU A 269 -33.81 -30.44 -56.06
C GLU A 269 -33.74 -29.33 -55.00
N LYS A 270 -34.85 -28.63 -54.74
CA LYS A 270 -34.93 -27.58 -53.72
C LYS A 270 -34.65 -28.12 -52.31
N GLU A 271 -35.14 -29.31 -51.98
CA GLU A 271 -34.89 -29.98 -50.70
C GLU A 271 -33.42 -30.40 -50.57
N THR A 272 -32.74 -30.80 -51.66
CA THR A 272 -31.29 -31.06 -51.64
C THR A 272 -30.45 -29.79 -51.52
N GLU A 273 -30.82 -28.69 -52.17
CA GLU A 273 -30.20 -27.39 -51.92
C GLU A 273 -30.37 -26.93 -50.46
N LEU A 274 -31.57 -27.10 -49.90
CA LEU A 274 -31.88 -26.71 -48.53
C LEU A 274 -31.05 -27.53 -47.53
N LYS A 275 -31.00 -28.86 -47.69
CA LYS A 275 -30.11 -29.75 -46.91
C LYS A 275 -28.63 -29.38 -47.05
N ASN A 276 -28.16 -29.02 -48.24
CA ASN A 276 -26.76 -28.62 -48.44
C ASN A 276 -26.44 -27.31 -47.69
N LYS A 277 -27.38 -26.36 -47.67
CA LYS A 277 -27.27 -25.11 -46.89
C LYS A 277 -27.34 -25.38 -45.38
N GLU A 278 -28.25 -26.27 -44.95
CA GLU A 278 -28.41 -26.70 -43.55
C GLU A 278 -27.17 -27.44 -43.02
N LEU A 279 -26.61 -28.38 -43.80
CA LEU A 279 -25.33 -29.03 -43.50
C LEU A 279 -24.18 -28.02 -43.37
N LYS A 280 -24.14 -26.99 -44.24
CA LYS A 280 -23.11 -25.95 -44.13
C LYS A 280 -23.33 -25.03 -42.91
N ILE A 281 -24.58 -24.74 -42.54
CA ILE A 281 -24.92 -24.03 -41.30
C ILE A 281 -24.47 -24.85 -40.09
N ASN A 282 -24.78 -26.15 -40.04
CA ASN A 282 -24.40 -27.03 -38.93
C ASN A 282 -22.86 -27.19 -38.83
N GLN A 283 -22.15 -27.23 -39.95
CA GLN A 283 -20.68 -27.15 -39.97
C GLN A 283 -20.19 -25.84 -39.32
N LEU A 284 -20.66 -24.68 -39.79
CA LEU A 284 -20.26 -23.35 -39.30
C LEU A 284 -20.65 -23.12 -37.83
N GLN A 285 -21.77 -23.69 -37.36
CA GLN A 285 -22.14 -23.68 -35.95
C GLN A 285 -21.18 -24.54 -35.12
N SER A 286 -20.83 -25.74 -35.58
CA SER A 286 -19.85 -26.59 -34.90
C SER A 286 -18.43 -25.97 -34.88
N GLU A 287 -18.08 -25.22 -35.93
CA GLU A 287 -16.82 -24.47 -36.03
C GLU A 287 -16.80 -23.29 -35.04
N ASN A 288 -17.88 -22.51 -34.97
CA ASN A 288 -18.04 -21.47 -33.96
C ASN A 288 -18.03 -22.02 -32.52
N ALA A 289 -18.64 -23.18 -32.27
CA ALA A 289 -18.61 -23.82 -30.96
C ALA A 289 -17.18 -24.24 -30.56
N LEU A 290 -16.42 -24.85 -31.48
CA LEU A 290 -15.02 -25.22 -31.27
C LEU A 290 -14.12 -23.98 -31.09
N LEU A 291 -14.33 -22.92 -31.87
CA LEU A 291 -13.63 -21.65 -31.70
C LEU A 291 -13.96 -21.01 -30.34
N SER A 292 -15.22 -21.02 -29.92
CA SER A 292 -15.65 -20.48 -28.62
C SER A 292 -15.00 -21.23 -27.45
N ALA A 293 -15.04 -22.57 -27.47
CA ALA A 293 -14.39 -23.41 -26.47
C ALA A 293 -12.85 -23.24 -26.46
N SER A 294 -12.23 -23.02 -27.63
CA SER A 294 -10.81 -22.69 -27.74
C SER A 294 -10.48 -21.32 -27.15
N ILE A 295 -11.31 -20.30 -27.41
CA ILE A 295 -11.18 -18.96 -26.84
C ILE A 295 -11.33 -19.02 -25.31
N GLU A 296 -12.34 -19.73 -24.80
CA GLU A 296 -12.58 -19.91 -23.36
C GLU A 296 -11.43 -20.67 -22.68
N LYS A 297 -10.91 -21.73 -23.30
CA LYS A 297 -9.70 -22.44 -22.81
C LYS A 297 -8.48 -21.53 -22.75
N ASN A 298 -8.26 -20.69 -23.76
CA ASN A 298 -7.17 -19.71 -23.76
C ASN A 298 -7.38 -18.61 -22.72
N HIS A 299 -8.61 -18.12 -22.54
CA HIS A 299 -8.97 -17.15 -21.51
C HIS A 299 -8.70 -17.71 -20.11
N ASN A 300 -9.16 -18.94 -19.83
CA ASN A 300 -8.93 -19.62 -18.55
C ASN A 300 -7.43 -19.90 -18.30
N SER A 301 -6.65 -20.18 -19.35
CA SER A 301 -5.19 -20.29 -19.25
C SER A 301 -4.53 -18.94 -18.92
N HIS A 302 -4.92 -17.86 -19.60
CA HIS A 302 -4.42 -16.51 -19.30
C HIS A 302 -4.85 -16.02 -17.91
N GLU A 303 -6.07 -16.31 -17.45
CA GLU A 303 -6.52 -15.94 -16.11
C GLU A 303 -5.71 -16.66 -15.02
N ARG A 304 -5.35 -17.93 -15.24
CA ARG A 304 -4.40 -18.66 -14.37
C ARG A 304 -3.01 -18.00 -14.39
N SER A 305 -2.45 -17.68 -15.56
CA SER A 305 -1.16 -16.97 -15.66
C SER A 305 -1.19 -15.59 -14.97
N ILE A 306 -2.30 -14.85 -15.10
CA ILE A 306 -2.50 -13.54 -14.46
C ILE A 306 -2.60 -13.70 -12.94
N LYS A 307 -3.26 -14.74 -12.43
CA LYS A 307 -3.30 -15.03 -10.98
C LYS A 307 -1.90 -15.34 -10.44
N ASN A 308 -1.18 -16.26 -11.08
CA ASN A 308 0.21 -16.59 -10.70
C ASN A 308 1.12 -15.34 -10.70
N LEU A 309 1.08 -14.52 -11.75
CA LEU A 309 1.87 -13.28 -11.83
C LEU A 309 1.48 -12.25 -10.76
N ASN A 310 0.21 -12.18 -10.34
CA ASN A 310 -0.21 -11.32 -9.24
C ASN A 310 0.25 -11.86 -7.87
N GLU A 311 0.31 -13.18 -7.69
CA GLU A 311 0.85 -13.82 -6.48
C GLU A 311 2.38 -13.63 -6.39
N GLU A 312 3.12 -13.83 -7.49
CA GLU A 312 4.54 -13.50 -7.59
C GLU A 312 4.82 -12.02 -7.29
N LEU A 313 4.04 -11.10 -7.89
CA LEU A 313 4.15 -9.67 -7.64
C LEU A 313 3.82 -9.32 -6.18
N ALA A 314 2.83 -9.97 -5.57
CA ALA A 314 2.51 -9.80 -4.15
C ALA A 314 3.68 -10.25 -3.26
N ASN A 315 4.27 -11.42 -3.53
CA ASN A 315 5.41 -11.95 -2.81
C ASN A 315 6.63 -11.01 -2.90
N ILE A 316 7.04 -10.63 -4.13
CA ILE A 316 8.13 -9.67 -4.38
C ILE A 316 7.85 -8.32 -3.69
N LYS A 317 6.58 -7.88 -3.63
CA LYS A 317 6.18 -6.65 -2.92
C LYS A 317 6.28 -6.79 -1.40
N THR A 318 6.06 -7.99 -0.84
CA THR A 318 6.31 -8.24 0.59
C THR A 318 7.81 -8.29 0.91
N GLU A 319 8.62 -8.96 0.09
CA GLU A 319 10.09 -8.98 0.22
C GLU A 319 10.70 -7.58 0.10
N LEU A 320 10.23 -6.78 -0.87
CA LEU A 320 10.65 -5.38 -1.00
C LEU A 320 10.32 -4.55 0.24
N ASN A 321 9.25 -4.89 0.97
CA ASN A 321 8.88 -4.21 2.21
C ASN A 321 9.68 -4.73 3.42
N THR A 322 10.01 -6.02 3.51
CA THR A 322 10.91 -6.53 4.55
C THR A 322 12.30 -5.94 4.37
N TYR A 323 12.89 -5.99 3.17
CA TYR A 323 14.20 -5.38 2.89
C TYR A 323 14.23 -3.87 3.13
N LYS A 324 13.13 -3.13 2.88
CA LYS A 324 13.02 -1.71 3.28
C LYS A 324 13.06 -1.56 4.80
N SER A 325 12.24 -2.32 5.53
CA SER A 325 12.22 -2.26 6.99
C SER A 325 13.56 -2.63 7.61
N GLU A 326 14.26 -3.63 7.06
CA GLU A 326 15.62 -4.01 7.45
C GLU A 326 16.61 -2.86 7.19
N ASN A 327 16.58 -2.25 6.00
CA ASN A 327 17.41 -1.08 5.66
C ASN A 327 17.15 0.08 6.64
N ASP A 328 15.90 0.34 7.01
CA ASP A 328 15.54 1.34 8.01
C ASP A 328 16.02 0.95 9.42
N THR A 329 15.98 -0.33 9.84
CA THR A 329 16.62 -0.75 11.11
C THR A 329 18.15 -0.63 11.06
N ILE A 330 18.77 -0.86 9.90
CA ILE A 330 20.22 -0.70 9.70
C ILE A 330 20.61 0.78 9.75
N ARG A 331 19.79 1.67 9.16
CA ARG A 331 19.95 3.13 9.27
C ARG A 331 19.79 3.62 10.70
N LEU A 332 18.81 3.12 11.44
CA LEU A 332 18.64 3.43 12.86
C LEU A 332 19.82 2.94 13.70
N LYS A 333 20.31 1.70 13.47
CA LYS A 333 21.53 1.19 14.11
C LYS A 333 22.76 2.05 13.78
N LEU A 334 22.97 2.38 12.50
CA LEU A 334 24.08 3.23 12.05
C LEU A 334 24.01 4.64 12.67
N ASN A 335 22.82 5.21 12.79
CA ASN A 335 22.62 6.49 13.47
C ASN A 335 22.94 6.40 14.97
N ASN A 336 22.50 5.34 15.66
CA ASN A 336 22.83 5.10 17.06
C ASN A 336 24.33 4.88 17.30
N TYR A 337 25.06 4.34 16.31
CA TYR A 337 26.52 4.19 16.35
C TYR A 337 27.28 5.41 15.80
N SER A 338 26.61 6.49 15.37
CA SER A 338 27.29 7.65 14.78
C SER A 338 28.22 8.38 15.78
N ASP A 339 27.88 8.35 17.07
CA ASP A 339 28.70 8.90 18.14
C ASP A 339 29.89 8.00 18.55
N TYR A 340 30.01 6.79 18.01
CA TYR A 340 31.13 5.87 18.32
C TYR A 340 32.50 6.49 18.01
N ASN A 341 32.60 7.29 16.94
CA ASN A 341 33.84 8.02 16.63
C ASN A 341 34.16 9.09 17.68
N LYS A 342 33.15 9.82 18.18
CA LYS A 342 33.35 10.81 19.26
C LYS A 342 33.75 10.14 20.56
N ILE A 343 33.07 9.05 20.94
CA ILE A 343 33.41 8.24 22.12
C ILE A 343 34.84 7.68 21.99
N LYS A 344 35.25 7.26 20.79
CA LYS A 344 36.63 6.84 20.51
C LYS A 344 37.61 8.01 20.64
N GLU A 345 37.32 9.17 20.06
CA GLU A 345 38.15 10.39 20.13
C GLU A 345 38.31 10.88 21.58
N GLU A 346 37.21 10.95 22.33
CA GLU A 346 37.15 11.25 23.76
C GLU A 346 37.96 10.23 24.57
N LEU A 347 37.80 8.92 24.33
CA LEU A 347 38.53 7.87 25.04
C LEU A 347 40.02 7.85 24.68
N THR A 348 40.42 8.16 23.43
CA THR A 348 41.83 8.36 23.08
C THR A 348 42.41 9.63 23.70
N SER A 349 41.62 10.71 23.81
CA SER A 349 42.03 11.93 24.50
C SER A 349 42.20 11.69 25.99
N LEU A 350 41.26 10.97 26.60
CA LEU A 350 41.29 10.59 28.01
C LEU A 350 42.47 9.64 28.29
N LYS A 351 42.75 8.67 27.40
CA LYS A 351 43.96 7.85 27.46
C LYS A 351 45.24 8.69 27.35
N LYS A 352 45.30 9.67 26.44
CA LYS A 352 46.47 10.55 26.29
C LYS A 352 46.69 11.45 27.52
N ILE A 353 45.62 11.89 28.16
CA ILE A 353 45.65 12.66 29.42
C ILE A 353 46.00 11.78 30.64
N GLU A 354 45.47 10.56 30.72
CA GLU A 354 45.63 9.63 31.85
C GLU A 354 47.01 8.96 31.86
N PHE A 355 47.51 8.54 30.69
CA PHE A 355 48.78 7.85 30.55
C PHE A 355 49.95 8.77 30.15
N GLY A 356 49.68 10.05 29.83
CA GLY A 356 50.72 11.03 29.53
C GLY A 356 51.57 10.72 28.31
N ILE A 357 51.06 9.92 27.38
CA ILE A 357 51.76 9.52 26.16
C ILE A 357 51.74 10.69 25.17
N ASP A 358 52.77 11.53 25.23
CA ASP A 358 53.25 12.20 24.02
C ASP A 358 53.81 11.13 23.08
N ASP A 359 53.38 11.15 21.83
CA ASP A 359 53.81 10.21 20.79
C ASP A 359 55.12 10.75 20.15
N ASP A 360 56.11 11.02 21.00
CA ASP A 360 57.50 11.33 20.61
C ASP A 360 58.36 10.04 20.50
N ASP A 361 57.85 8.90 20.98
CA ASP A 361 58.40 7.57 20.68
C ASP A 361 57.84 7.08 19.32
N GLU A 362 58.73 6.68 18.40
CA GLU A 362 58.44 6.39 17.00
C GLU A 362 57.79 4.99 16.74
N ASP A 363 57.51 4.68 15.47
CA ASP A 363 57.23 3.34 14.92
C ASP A 363 55.93 2.59 15.28
N ILE A 364 54.78 3.15 14.84
CA ILE A 364 53.76 2.32 14.15
C ILE A 364 53.35 2.95 12.81
N GLU A 365 53.89 2.41 11.71
CA GLU A 365 53.51 2.81 10.34
C GLU A 365 52.11 2.25 9.95
N ARG A 366 51.40 3.04 9.12
CA ARG A 366 50.30 2.67 8.18
C ARG A 366 48.83 2.84 8.59
N VAL A 367 48.07 3.24 7.56
CA VAL A 367 46.60 3.21 7.39
C VAL A 367 45.78 4.24 8.19
N THR A 368 45.66 5.48 7.66
CA THR A 368 44.43 5.95 6.97
C THR A 368 44.59 7.41 6.49
N GLU A 369 44.78 7.63 5.20
CA GLU A 369 44.82 8.99 4.61
C GLU A 369 43.40 9.56 4.43
N SER A 370 42.88 10.29 5.43
CA SER A 370 41.70 11.19 5.25
C SER A 370 41.52 12.26 6.33
N TYR A 371 41.93 12.03 7.59
CA TYR A 371 41.57 12.90 8.73
C TYR A 371 42.49 14.11 8.96
N SER A 372 43.52 14.31 8.13
CA SER A 372 44.63 15.25 8.37
C SER A 372 44.27 16.75 8.32
N THR A 373 43.02 17.13 8.00
CA THR A 373 42.56 18.53 7.99
C THR A 373 41.72 18.93 9.20
N THR A 374 40.96 18.04 9.82
CA THR A 374 40.33 18.32 11.13
C THR A 374 41.37 18.32 12.23
N ASP A 375 42.23 17.31 12.24
CA ASP A 375 43.27 17.11 13.27
C ASP A 375 44.24 18.31 13.33
N LYS A 376 44.80 18.74 12.18
CA LYS A 376 45.66 19.93 12.11
C LYS A 376 44.96 21.23 12.54
N ASN A 377 43.64 21.36 12.36
CA ASN A 377 42.90 22.52 12.87
C ASN A 377 42.75 22.44 14.40
N LEU A 378 42.46 21.26 14.95
CA LEU A 378 42.37 21.04 16.40
C LEU A 378 43.73 21.28 17.08
N GLN A 379 44.80 20.73 16.53
CA GLN A 379 46.19 20.94 16.97
C GLN A 379 46.58 22.43 16.90
N ASN A 380 46.25 23.15 15.82
CA ASN A 380 46.48 24.60 15.75
C ASN A 380 45.68 25.40 16.79
N THR A 381 44.45 24.99 17.12
CA THR A 381 43.69 25.60 18.23
C THR A 381 44.26 25.26 19.60
N LEU A 382 44.78 24.05 19.80
CA LEU A 382 45.48 23.65 21.03
C LEU A 382 46.81 24.39 21.20
N ILE A 383 47.61 24.53 20.13
CA ILE A 383 48.88 25.28 20.15
C ILE A 383 48.62 26.78 20.42
N SER A 384 47.60 27.38 19.81
CA SER A 384 47.26 28.79 20.04
C SER A 384 46.67 29.04 21.44
N THR A 385 45.86 28.11 21.98
CA THR A 385 45.39 28.20 23.37
C THR A 385 46.50 27.94 24.38
N ASN A 386 47.43 27.00 24.13
CA ASN A 386 48.60 26.78 24.96
C ASN A 386 49.52 28.02 24.98
N LYS A 387 49.86 28.59 23.80
CA LYS A 387 50.60 29.87 23.72
C LYS A 387 49.87 31.02 24.44
N LYS A 388 48.54 31.08 24.38
CA LYS A 388 47.75 32.08 25.13
C LYS A 388 47.79 31.83 26.64
N LEU A 389 47.73 30.58 27.10
CA LEU A 389 47.89 30.22 28.51
C LEU A 389 49.31 30.52 29.00
N GLN A 390 50.35 30.25 28.21
CA GLN A 390 51.73 30.64 28.51
C GLN A 390 51.87 32.17 28.64
N SER A 391 51.24 32.93 27.72
CA SER A 391 51.22 34.40 27.79
C SER A 391 50.49 34.92 29.03
N ASN A 392 49.32 34.37 29.36
CA ASN A 392 48.58 34.71 30.58
C ASN A 392 49.39 34.36 31.84
N LEU A 393 50.12 33.24 31.84
CA LEU A 393 50.95 32.78 32.94
C LEU A 393 52.19 33.68 33.11
N ALA A 394 52.77 34.18 32.00
CA ALA A 394 53.81 35.20 32.03
C ALA A 394 53.28 36.54 32.59
N GLU A 395 52.09 36.99 32.16
CA GLU A 395 51.44 38.21 32.67
C GLU A 395 51.07 38.11 34.16
N LEU A 396 50.63 36.93 34.62
CA LEU A 396 50.41 36.67 36.04
C LEU A 396 51.72 36.63 36.84
N ARG A 397 52.81 36.12 36.25
CA ARG A 397 54.15 36.18 36.87
C ARG A 397 54.65 37.61 37.01
N THR A 398 54.53 38.46 35.98
CA THR A 398 54.93 39.87 36.09
C THR A 398 54.10 40.58 37.15
N LYS A 399 52.76 40.42 37.14
CA LYS A 399 51.89 41.00 38.17
C LYS A 399 52.24 40.53 39.59
N ASN A 400 52.64 39.26 39.76
CA ASN A 400 53.07 38.77 41.07
C ASN A 400 54.42 39.39 41.52
N ILE A 401 55.35 39.63 40.59
CA ILE A 401 56.59 40.36 40.85
C ILE A 401 56.28 41.84 41.19
N ASP A 402 55.36 42.48 40.46
CA ASP A 402 54.92 43.85 40.72
C ASP A 402 54.32 43.99 42.14
N TYR A 403 53.45 43.07 42.56
CA TYR A 403 52.89 43.04 43.91
C TYR A 403 53.93 42.68 44.98
N GLU A 404 54.92 41.83 44.69
CA GLU A 404 56.05 41.61 45.58
C GLU A 404 56.89 42.87 45.78
N ASP A 405 57.13 43.64 44.72
CA ASP A 405 57.91 44.88 44.78
C ASP A 405 57.13 46.04 45.42
N GLU A 406 55.81 46.11 45.23
CA GLU A 406 54.92 46.96 46.03
C GLU A 406 54.96 46.56 47.51
N THR A 407 54.91 45.26 47.82
CA THR A 407 55.05 44.74 49.19
C THR A 407 56.42 45.08 49.80
N LYS A 408 57.50 45.05 49.02
CA LYS A 408 58.85 45.49 49.45
C LYS A 408 58.89 47.00 49.71
N LYS A 409 58.29 47.83 48.85
CA LYS A 409 58.17 49.28 49.04
C LYS A 409 57.39 49.62 50.31
N LEU A 410 56.19 49.07 50.48
CA LEU A 410 55.36 49.28 51.67
C LEU A 410 56.06 48.82 52.96
N LYS A 411 56.78 47.69 52.94
CA LYS A 411 57.62 47.26 54.08
C LYS A 411 58.75 48.24 54.39
N LYS A 412 59.38 48.84 53.37
CA LYS A 412 60.41 49.88 53.54
C LYS A 412 59.83 51.18 54.10
N GLU A 413 58.67 51.62 53.60
CA GLU A 413 57.96 52.79 54.11
C GLU A 413 57.53 52.61 55.56
N ILE A 414 57.01 51.43 55.93
CA ILE A 414 56.70 51.07 57.32
C ILE A 414 57.97 51.09 58.19
N ALA A 415 59.11 50.57 57.70
CA ALA A 415 60.37 50.63 58.43
C ALA A 415 60.89 52.08 58.62
N GLU A 416 60.79 52.92 57.59
CA GLU A 416 61.14 54.35 57.66
C GLU A 416 60.21 55.14 58.59
N MET A 417 58.90 54.83 58.58
CA MET A 417 57.93 55.44 59.49
C MET A 417 58.14 54.98 60.93
N ASN A 418 58.44 53.71 61.16
CA ASN A 418 58.82 53.22 62.49
C ASN A 418 60.12 53.85 62.98
N GLY A 419 61.12 54.07 62.11
CA GLY A 419 62.34 54.83 62.44
C GLY A 419 62.08 56.31 62.75
N LYS A 420 61.07 56.93 62.11
CA LYS A 420 60.59 58.28 62.47
C LYS A 420 59.86 58.27 63.81
N VAL A 421 59.06 57.24 64.12
CA VAL A 421 58.40 57.10 65.43
C VAL A 421 59.43 56.89 66.53
N ASP A 422 60.41 56.00 66.35
CA ASP A 422 61.49 55.75 67.34
C ASP A 422 62.37 56.98 67.56
N SER A 423 62.70 57.75 66.51
CA SER A 423 63.42 59.02 66.67
C SER A 423 62.58 60.13 67.29
N LEU A 424 61.27 60.19 67.02
CA LEU A 424 60.35 61.08 67.73
C LEU A 424 60.13 60.66 69.20
N GLN A 425 60.08 59.37 69.50
CA GLN A 425 60.03 58.86 70.88
C GLN A 425 61.31 59.18 71.65
N LYS A 426 62.49 59.06 71.02
CA LYS A 426 63.77 59.47 71.60
C LYS A 426 63.88 60.99 71.76
N LEU A 427 63.31 61.77 70.85
CA LEU A 427 63.22 63.23 70.98
C LEU A 427 62.25 63.63 72.09
N ASN A 428 61.08 63.00 72.21
CA ASN A 428 60.13 63.21 73.30
C ASN A 428 60.73 62.82 74.64
N ALA A 429 61.31 61.62 74.78
CA ALA A 429 61.98 61.20 76.01
C ALA A 429 63.14 62.13 76.40
N LYS A 430 63.83 62.74 75.41
CA LYS A 430 64.81 63.80 75.67
C LYS A 430 64.15 65.11 76.10
N LEU A 431 63.07 65.53 75.45
CA LEU A 431 62.30 66.74 75.83
C LEU A 431 61.66 66.57 77.21
N GLU A 432 61.18 65.39 77.57
CA GLU A 432 60.66 65.02 78.89
C GLU A 432 61.78 65.09 79.92
N ALA A 433 62.95 64.49 79.66
CA ALA A 433 64.11 64.58 80.55
C ALA A 433 64.78 65.97 80.58
N ASP A 434 64.61 66.82 79.57
CA ASP A 434 65.07 68.22 79.58
C ASP A 434 64.02 69.15 80.19
N LEU A 435 62.73 68.80 80.17
CA LEU A 435 61.65 69.43 80.95
C LEU A 435 61.74 69.09 82.44
N GLU A 436 62.07 67.85 82.79
CA GLU A 436 62.36 67.41 84.18
C GLU A 436 63.46 68.28 84.81
N LYS A 437 64.53 68.57 84.05
CA LYS A 437 65.60 69.51 84.43
C LYS A 437 65.16 70.98 84.47
N ILE A 438 64.06 71.33 83.80
CA ILE A 438 63.49 72.68 83.86
C ILE A 438 62.56 72.79 85.08
N ASP A 439 61.75 71.79 85.41
CA ASP A 439 60.97 71.73 86.67
C ASP A 439 61.91 71.81 87.90
N ASP A 440 63.04 71.10 87.88
CA ASP A 440 64.11 71.17 88.89
C ASP A 440 64.76 72.56 89.03
N ILE A 441 64.56 73.46 88.06
CA ILE A 441 65.12 74.82 88.03
C ILE A 441 64.04 75.90 88.23
N ASP A 442 62.82 75.70 87.73
CA ASP A 442 61.75 76.71 87.70
C ASP A 442 60.94 76.78 89.01
N GLY A 443 61.17 75.85 89.95
CA GLY A 443 60.75 75.97 91.35
C GLY A 443 61.28 77.22 92.09
N LYS A 444 61.97 78.14 91.41
CA LYS A 444 62.48 79.43 91.93
C LYS A 444 62.35 80.64 90.99
N PHE A 445 61.53 80.61 89.92
CA PHE A 445 61.31 81.84 89.11
C PHE A 445 59.86 82.29 88.88
N ASN A 446 59.13 82.36 89.99
CA ASN A 446 58.29 83.51 90.37
C ASN A 446 57.08 83.91 89.50
N ASP A 447 55.94 84.08 90.20
CA ASP A 447 54.70 84.73 89.77
C ASP A 447 54.79 85.93 88.79
N THR A 448 53.64 86.21 88.15
CA THR A 448 53.41 87.17 87.06
C THR A 448 53.90 86.65 85.68
N THR A 449 53.12 86.71 84.59
CA THR A 449 52.08 87.70 84.25
C THR A 449 50.90 87.13 83.45
N SER A 450 49.70 87.22 84.04
CA SER A 450 48.39 87.59 83.49
C SER A 450 48.14 87.77 81.97
N MET A 451 47.02 87.19 81.49
CA MET A 451 46.22 87.52 80.26
C MET A 451 46.88 87.13 78.90
N ILE A 452 46.20 86.61 77.87
CA ILE A 452 45.05 87.18 77.12
C ILE A 452 44.57 86.21 75.99
N SER A 453 43.50 86.57 75.26
CA SER A 453 42.97 86.03 73.97
C SER A 453 44.02 85.38 73.02
N GLY A 454 43.73 84.36 72.20
CA GLY A 454 42.46 83.94 71.60
C GLY A 454 42.30 84.48 70.15
N VAL A 455 41.44 83.84 69.34
CA VAL A 455 40.98 84.24 67.96
C VAL A 455 41.82 83.81 66.73
N THR A 456 41.11 83.15 65.81
CA THR A 456 41.40 82.65 64.45
C THR A 456 42.27 83.45 63.46
N ARG A 457 43.00 82.73 62.57
CA ARG A 457 42.84 82.65 61.07
C ARG A 457 43.89 81.64 60.49
N LYS A 458 43.67 80.84 59.43
CA LYS A 458 43.23 81.00 58.01
C LYS A 458 44.33 81.56 57.07
N ILE A 459 44.29 81.16 55.77
CA ILE A 459 44.98 81.70 54.57
C ILE A 459 46.46 81.26 54.38
N THR A 460 46.99 80.83 53.21
CA THR A 460 46.48 80.33 51.88
C THR A 460 47.51 79.25 51.34
N ASN A 461 47.93 78.99 50.08
CA ASN A 461 47.73 79.55 48.72
C ASN A 461 48.23 78.63 47.56
N ARG A 462 47.79 78.91 46.32
CA ARG A 462 48.30 78.44 44.97
C ARG A 462 48.19 76.94 44.60
N GLY A 463 47.82 76.56 43.36
CA GLY A 463 47.27 77.34 42.21
C GLY A 463 47.26 76.59 40.85
N GLY A 464 46.42 77.02 39.89
CA GLY A 464 46.26 76.46 38.51
C GLY A 464 45.22 75.32 38.41
N HIS A 465 44.27 75.19 37.46
CA HIS A 465 44.08 75.61 36.04
C HIS A 465 45.06 74.96 35.02
N GLY A 466 44.65 74.35 33.90
CA GLY A 466 43.30 73.90 33.46
C GLY A 466 43.14 73.72 31.91
N ALA A 467 42.52 72.60 31.46
CA ALA A 467 42.13 72.25 30.06
C ALA A 467 43.30 72.08 29.02
N SER A 468 43.17 71.45 27.84
CA SER A 468 41.99 71.09 27.02
C SER A 468 42.20 69.90 26.02
N LEU A 469 41.09 69.52 25.36
CA LEU A 469 40.82 68.81 24.07
C LEU A 469 41.97 68.58 23.04
N SER A 470 41.93 67.64 22.06
CA SER A 470 41.06 66.46 21.71
C SER A 470 41.72 65.65 20.51
N PRO A 471 41.06 64.69 19.77
CA PRO A 471 41.77 63.62 19.02
C PRO A 471 42.10 63.88 17.53
N THR A 472 42.89 62.98 16.89
CA THR A 472 42.84 62.57 15.45
C THR A 472 43.64 61.25 15.24
N SER A 473 43.44 60.55 14.11
CA SER A 473 43.99 59.22 13.76
C SER A 473 44.86 59.18 12.49
N SER A 474 46.00 58.47 12.53
CA SER A 474 46.75 57.91 11.37
C SER A 474 47.92 57.05 11.89
N ILE A 475 48.11 55.78 11.52
CA ILE A 475 48.71 55.28 10.25
C ILE A 475 50.09 55.88 9.97
N ILE A 476 51.15 55.07 10.20
CA ILE A 476 52.43 54.92 9.45
C ILE A 476 53.32 53.95 10.27
N GLY A 477 54.01 53.01 9.62
CA GLY A 477 54.87 52.03 10.33
C GLY A 477 55.13 50.72 9.59
N ILE A 478 55.47 50.77 8.30
CA ILE A 478 55.96 49.62 7.51
C ILE A 478 57.47 49.80 7.32
N PRO A 479 58.26 48.73 7.52
CA PRO A 479 59.11 48.17 6.45
C PRO A 479 58.63 46.74 6.06
N GLU A 480 58.70 46.19 4.82
CA GLU A 480 59.55 46.40 3.63
C GLU A 480 61.07 46.20 3.88
N GLU A 481 61.80 45.26 3.25
CA GLU A 481 61.48 44.13 2.35
C GLU A 481 62.21 42.86 2.91
N GLU A 482 62.41 41.69 2.29
CA GLU A 482 62.83 41.34 0.92
C GLU A 482 62.13 40.07 0.39
N GLU A 483 62.13 39.93 -0.93
CA GLU A 483 61.64 38.77 -1.69
C GLU A 483 62.79 38.19 -2.54
N LEU A 484 62.69 36.90 -2.92
CA LEU A 484 63.06 36.31 -4.24
C LEU A 484 63.82 34.96 -4.20
N GLN A 485 63.09 33.92 -4.66
CA GLN A 485 63.49 32.92 -5.67
C GLN A 485 64.80 32.10 -5.55
N SER A 486 64.63 30.77 -5.49
CA SER A 486 64.96 29.87 -6.63
C SER A 486 64.53 28.41 -6.39
N GLY A 487 64.16 27.69 -7.45
CA GLY A 487 64.01 26.21 -7.44
C GLY A 487 62.71 25.66 -8.03
N ASN A 488 62.78 24.99 -9.18
CA ASN A 488 61.67 24.29 -9.83
C ASN A 488 61.14 23.09 -9.01
N ILE A 489 59.83 22.82 -9.08
CA ILE A 489 59.25 21.50 -9.44
C ILE A 489 57.70 21.58 -9.60
N GLY A 490 57.18 20.95 -10.67
CA GLY A 490 55.94 20.15 -10.65
C GLY A 490 54.57 20.80 -10.41
N GLY A 491 53.96 21.37 -11.47
CA GLY A 491 52.55 21.13 -11.87
C GLY A 491 51.35 21.61 -11.02
N ASN A 492 51.41 21.58 -9.69
CA ASN A 492 50.20 21.62 -8.85
C ASN A 492 49.66 23.03 -8.56
N SER A 493 50.43 24.08 -8.84
CA SER A 493 50.14 25.46 -8.41
C SER A 493 48.88 26.08 -9.06
N GLN A 494 48.50 25.68 -10.29
CA GLN A 494 47.30 26.23 -10.94
C GLN A 494 45.98 25.64 -10.41
N ILE A 495 46.00 24.44 -9.82
CA ILE A 495 44.79 23.76 -9.34
C ILE A 495 44.33 24.30 -7.98
N LEU A 496 45.26 24.63 -7.08
CA LEU A 496 44.97 25.20 -5.75
C LEU A 496 44.09 26.47 -5.76
N PRO A 497 44.36 27.52 -6.56
CA PRO A 497 43.50 28.71 -6.60
C PRO A 497 42.14 28.43 -7.26
N ILE A 498 42.04 27.45 -8.15
CA ILE A 498 40.77 27.03 -8.75
C ILE A 498 39.91 26.29 -7.71
N VAL A 499 40.48 25.30 -7.02
CA VAL A 499 39.82 24.55 -5.93
C VAL A 499 39.43 25.49 -4.78
N THR A 500 40.27 26.48 -4.45
CA THR A 500 39.95 27.50 -3.44
C THR A 500 38.75 28.34 -3.86
N LYS A 501 38.73 28.87 -5.10
CA LYS A 501 37.57 29.62 -5.63
C LYS A 501 36.31 28.75 -5.72
N GLN A 502 36.42 27.46 -6.04
CA GLN A 502 35.29 26.53 -6.03
C GLN A 502 34.77 26.29 -4.61
N ARG A 503 35.63 25.97 -3.64
CA ARG A 503 35.31 25.82 -2.21
C ARG A 503 34.58 27.04 -1.67
N ASP A 504 35.08 28.23 -1.97
CA ASP A 504 34.52 29.46 -1.44
C ASP A 504 33.21 29.85 -2.14
N ARG A 505 33.03 29.51 -3.42
CA ARG A 505 31.72 29.54 -4.10
C ARG A 505 30.73 28.54 -3.51
N PHE A 506 31.16 27.34 -3.13
CA PHE A 506 30.31 26.36 -2.44
C PHE A 506 29.92 26.84 -1.03
N ARG A 507 30.85 27.43 -0.26
CA ARG A 507 30.55 28.07 1.03
C ARG A 507 29.53 29.20 0.88
N ALA A 508 29.73 30.10 -0.09
CA ALA A 508 28.77 31.17 -0.39
C ALA A 508 27.38 30.62 -0.74
N ARG A 509 27.31 29.56 -1.57
CA ARG A 509 26.05 28.89 -1.90
C ARG A 509 25.41 28.20 -0.69
N ASN A 510 26.19 27.59 0.21
CA ASN A 510 25.66 26.96 1.42
C ASN A 510 25.09 28.00 2.39
N THR A 511 25.80 29.10 2.63
CA THR A 511 25.31 30.19 3.49
C THR A 511 24.07 30.88 2.92
N ASP A 512 23.95 30.99 1.59
CA ASP A 512 22.73 31.50 0.96
C ASP A 512 21.57 30.50 1.03
N LEU A 513 21.82 29.20 0.83
CA LEU A 513 20.80 28.15 1.03
C LEU A 513 20.32 28.09 2.49
N GLU A 514 21.22 28.19 3.47
CA GLU A 514 20.86 28.32 4.89
C GLU A 514 20.00 29.55 5.16
N LYS A 515 20.33 30.69 4.54
CA LYS A 515 19.55 31.93 4.64
C LYS A 515 18.16 31.77 4.02
N GLN A 516 18.06 31.15 2.84
CA GLN A 516 16.77 30.83 2.20
C GLN A 516 15.93 29.89 3.06
N VAL A 517 16.52 28.84 3.65
CA VAL A 517 15.82 27.93 4.58
C VAL A 517 15.31 28.68 5.82
N ARG A 518 16.13 29.54 6.44
CA ARG A 518 15.70 30.36 7.59
C ARG A 518 14.57 31.33 7.21
N GLN A 519 14.64 31.93 6.02
CA GLN A 519 13.60 32.83 5.50
C GLN A 519 12.27 32.07 5.26
N ILE A 520 12.31 30.92 4.60
CA ILE A 520 11.13 30.06 4.36
C ILE A 520 10.52 29.56 5.68
N MET A 521 11.35 29.23 6.69
CA MET A 521 10.85 28.86 8.03
C MET A 521 10.17 30.05 8.74
N ALA A 522 10.73 31.26 8.65
CA ALA A 522 10.13 32.46 9.22
C ALA A 522 8.80 32.82 8.51
N GLU A 523 8.75 32.70 7.18
CA GLU A 523 7.53 32.91 6.39
C GLU A 523 6.46 31.86 6.71
N LYS A 524 6.84 30.57 6.83
CA LYS A 524 5.94 29.51 7.28
C LYS A 524 5.37 29.79 8.67
N ALA A 525 6.19 30.25 9.62
CA ALA A 525 5.74 30.61 10.96
C ALA A 525 4.77 31.81 10.93
N LYS A 526 5.05 32.83 10.11
CA LYS A 526 4.14 33.95 9.89
C LYS A 526 2.80 33.47 9.32
N LEU A 527 2.81 32.68 8.25
CA LEU A 527 1.61 32.13 7.62
C LEU A 527 0.80 31.21 8.55
N GLN A 528 1.45 30.46 9.44
CA GLN A 528 0.76 29.68 10.48
C GLN A 528 0.09 30.58 11.53
N SER A 529 0.77 31.65 11.97
CA SER A 529 0.16 32.65 12.86
C SER A 529 -1.00 33.40 12.20
N GLU A 530 -0.87 33.73 10.92
CA GLU A 530 -1.88 34.41 10.12
C GLU A 530 -3.10 33.51 9.88
N LYS A 531 -2.89 32.23 9.54
CA LYS A 531 -3.96 31.23 9.47
C LYS A 531 -4.69 31.07 10.81
N SER A 532 -3.96 30.95 11.92
CA SER A 532 -4.55 30.85 13.27
C SER A 532 -5.40 32.08 13.62
N LYS A 533 -4.90 33.28 13.29
CA LYS A 533 -5.65 34.53 13.46
C LYS A 533 -6.92 34.55 12.60
N LEU A 534 -6.82 34.22 11.31
CA LEU A 534 -7.96 34.18 10.40
C LEU A 534 -9.01 33.13 10.83
N GLN A 535 -8.60 31.96 11.34
CA GLN A 535 -9.54 30.98 11.91
C GLN A 535 -10.28 31.52 13.14
N ASN A 536 -9.57 32.21 14.04
CA ASN A 536 -10.17 32.83 15.23
C ASN A 536 -11.11 33.99 14.86
N ASP A 537 -10.72 34.84 13.91
CA ASP A 537 -11.55 35.95 13.46
C ASP A 537 -12.75 35.49 12.59
N ASN A 538 -12.60 34.40 11.81
CA ASN A 538 -13.72 33.72 11.13
C ASN A 538 -14.71 33.12 12.14
N ASN A 539 -14.24 32.48 13.21
CA ASN A 539 -15.12 31.98 14.28
C ASN A 539 -15.92 33.11 14.93
N LYS A 540 -15.31 34.27 15.19
CA LYS A 540 -16.02 35.47 15.71
C LYS A 540 -16.99 36.07 14.70
N LEU A 541 -16.68 36.02 13.40
CA LEU A 541 -17.61 36.42 12.36
C LEU A 541 -18.81 35.46 12.32
N TYR A 542 -18.58 34.14 12.43
CA TYR A 542 -19.64 33.14 12.51
C TYR A 542 -20.51 33.32 13.76
N GLU A 543 -19.90 33.53 14.94
CA GLU A 543 -20.60 33.92 16.18
C GLU A 543 -21.51 35.14 15.96
N LYS A 544 -20.97 36.20 15.35
CA LYS A 544 -21.70 37.44 15.09
C LYS A 544 -22.81 37.27 14.06
N VAL A 545 -22.58 36.50 12.99
CA VAL A 545 -23.60 36.17 11.99
C VAL A 545 -24.71 35.32 12.60
N ARG A 546 -24.37 34.33 13.43
CA ARG A 546 -25.36 33.50 14.14
C ARG A 546 -26.17 34.29 15.17
N TYR A 547 -25.55 35.25 15.87
CA TYR A 547 -26.24 36.19 16.76
C TYR A 547 -27.15 37.19 16.03
N LEU A 548 -26.77 37.65 14.84
CA LEU A 548 -27.61 38.54 14.02
C LEU A 548 -28.77 37.76 13.37
N SER A 549 -28.49 36.56 12.86
CA SER A 549 -29.49 35.65 12.29
C SER A 549 -30.53 35.19 13.33
N SER A 550 -30.11 34.90 14.56
CA SER A 550 -31.05 34.57 15.65
C SER A 550 -31.89 35.77 16.11
N TYR A 551 -31.47 37.00 15.81
CA TYR A 551 -32.24 38.23 16.08
C TYR A 551 -33.19 38.61 14.93
N ASP A 552 -32.82 38.30 13.66
CA ASP A 552 -33.66 38.53 12.46
C ASP A 552 -34.64 37.36 12.16
N GLY A 553 -34.53 36.27 12.91
CA GLY A 553 -35.28 35.01 12.77
C GLY A 553 -36.81 35.08 12.90
N SER A 554 -37.41 36.27 12.91
CA SER A 554 -38.85 36.49 12.86
C SER A 554 -39.38 36.88 11.46
N SER A 555 -38.53 37.25 10.49
CA SER A 555 -39.05 37.89 9.25
C SER A 555 -38.23 37.71 7.95
N ARG A 556 -37.80 36.48 7.61
CA ARG A 556 -37.84 35.91 6.23
C ARG A 556 -37.09 34.58 6.13
N HIS A 557 -37.73 33.56 5.55
CA HIS A 557 -37.00 32.53 4.82
C HIS A 557 -37.80 32.07 3.59
N SER A 558 -37.45 32.62 2.43
CA SER A 558 -37.92 32.18 1.11
C SER A 558 -36.83 32.53 0.09
N SER A 559 -36.52 31.55 -0.78
CA SER A 559 -35.86 31.74 -2.08
C SER A 559 -34.57 32.58 -2.11
N ILE A 560 -33.44 31.91 -1.87
CA ILE A 560 -32.25 31.96 -2.74
C ILE A 560 -31.76 30.50 -2.90
N VAL A 561 -31.31 30.15 -4.11
CA VAL A 561 -30.92 28.79 -4.54
C VAL A 561 -29.78 28.91 -5.56
N ASP A 562 -28.92 27.88 -5.63
CA ASP A 562 -27.87 27.65 -6.65
C ASP A 562 -26.69 28.65 -6.74
N THR A 563 -25.89 28.76 -5.67
CA THR A 563 -24.45 29.14 -5.77
C THR A 563 -23.54 28.49 -4.71
N GLU A 564 -24.05 28.07 -3.55
CA GLU A 564 -23.22 27.95 -2.32
C GLU A 564 -22.67 26.55 -1.98
N MET A 565 -22.52 25.64 -2.94
CA MET A 565 -22.10 24.24 -2.67
C MET A 565 -20.73 24.12 -1.97
N GLU A 566 -19.79 25.04 -2.21
CA GLU A 566 -18.50 25.10 -1.49
C GLU A 566 -18.58 25.84 -0.14
N ASN A 567 -19.46 26.83 0.00
CA ASN A 567 -19.59 27.58 1.24
C ASN A 567 -20.23 26.75 2.36
N ILE A 568 -21.20 25.89 2.04
CA ILE A 568 -21.91 25.03 3.01
C ILE A 568 -20.95 24.14 3.81
N ASP A 569 -19.92 23.57 3.20
CA ASP A 569 -18.95 22.72 3.91
C ASP A 569 -18.01 23.55 4.80
N SER A 570 -17.63 24.75 4.36
CA SER A 570 -16.83 25.66 5.19
C SER A 570 -17.62 26.23 6.37
N GLU A 571 -18.89 26.61 6.18
CA GLU A 571 -19.78 27.05 7.25
C GLU A 571 -20.09 25.89 8.21
N ALA A 572 -20.31 24.68 7.71
CA ALA A 572 -20.44 23.50 8.56
C ALA A 572 -19.17 23.22 9.37
N GLN A 573 -17.98 23.42 8.80
CA GLN A 573 -16.71 23.27 9.53
C GLN A 573 -16.57 24.31 10.67
N TYR A 574 -16.92 25.58 10.43
CA TYR A 574 -16.91 26.61 11.47
C TYR A 574 -18.04 26.41 12.50
N SER A 575 -19.24 26.01 12.08
CA SER A 575 -20.36 25.64 12.95
C SER A 575 -19.99 24.50 13.89
N ASN A 576 -19.44 23.41 13.37
CA ASN A 576 -18.96 22.27 14.18
C ASN A 576 -17.85 22.69 15.15
N SER A 577 -16.93 23.56 14.72
CA SER A 577 -15.84 24.08 15.56
C SER A 577 -16.38 24.95 16.72
N TYR A 578 -17.42 25.74 16.45
CA TYR A 578 -18.10 26.59 17.42
C TYR A 578 -18.97 25.79 18.40
N GLU A 579 -19.76 24.83 17.93
CA GLU A 579 -20.59 24.01 18.82
C GLU A 579 -19.74 23.09 19.70
N ALA A 580 -18.57 22.65 19.20
CA ALA A 580 -17.59 21.92 19.99
C ALA A 580 -16.92 22.77 21.09
N SER A 581 -16.72 24.08 20.88
CA SER A 581 -16.20 24.96 21.93
C SER A 581 -17.29 25.38 22.93
N LEU A 582 -18.54 25.49 22.48
CA LEU A 582 -19.69 25.87 23.30
C LEU A 582 -20.16 24.74 24.24
N HIS A 583 -20.14 23.48 23.79
CA HIS A 583 -20.69 22.34 24.54
C HIS A 583 -19.77 21.11 24.62
N PRO A 584 -18.67 21.15 25.40
CA PRO A 584 -17.78 20.00 25.62
C PRO A 584 -18.48 18.72 26.11
N LEU A 585 -19.51 18.86 26.95
CA LEU A 585 -20.30 17.73 27.47
C LEU A 585 -21.24 17.11 26.43
N ALA A 586 -21.67 17.87 25.42
CA ALA A 586 -22.47 17.32 24.32
C ALA A 586 -21.60 16.42 23.44
N ASN A 587 -20.37 16.85 23.13
CA ASN A 587 -19.38 16.02 22.45
C ASN A 587 -19.06 14.75 23.23
N PHE A 588 -18.77 14.84 24.53
CA PHE A 588 -18.52 13.65 25.35
C PHE A 588 -19.67 12.63 25.28
N LYS A 589 -20.93 13.08 25.39
CA LYS A 589 -22.11 12.22 25.27
C LYS A 589 -22.30 11.65 23.85
N ARG A 590 -21.97 12.42 22.82
CA ARG A 590 -22.02 12.00 21.40
C ARG A 590 -20.97 10.91 21.11
N ASP A 591 -19.76 11.09 21.65
CA ASP A 591 -18.64 10.18 21.51
C ASP A 591 -18.80 8.92 22.37
N GLU A 592 -19.41 9.02 23.55
CA GLU A 592 -19.86 7.89 24.37
C GLU A 592 -20.93 7.05 23.64
N LEU A 593 -21.91 7.70 22.99
CA LEU A 593 -22.91 7.02 22.16
C LEU A 593 -22.27 6.38 20.91
N GLU A 594 -21.25 6.98 20.30
CA GLU A 594 -20.45 6.33 19.26
C GLU A 594 -19.64 5.14 19.81
N TYR A 595 -19.04 5.25 20.99
CA TYR A 595 -18.31 4.18 21.66
C TYR A 595 -19.22 2.98 21.95
N TYR A 596 -20.42 3.20 22.50
CA TYR A 596 -21.39 2.12 22.70
C TYR A 596 -21.84 1.48 21.38
N LYS A 597 -22.09 2.26 20.32
CA LYS A 597 -22.40 1.70 18.98
C LYS A 597 -21.24 0.88 18.41
N LYS A 598 -20.00 1.34 18.57
CA LYS A 598 -18.79 0.65 18.06
C LYS A 598 -18.45 -0.60 18.87
N ASN A 599 -18.62 -0.58 20.19
CA ASN A 599 -18.13 -1.66 21.06
C ASN A 599 -19.21 -2.66 21.53
N LYS A 600 -20.49 -2.29 21.66
CA LYS A 600 -21.54 -3.20 22.18
C LYS A 600 -22.46 -3.83 21.12
N LEU A 601 -22.49 -3.33 19.88
CA LEU A 601 -23.31 -3.94 18.82
C LEU A 601 -22.65 -5.19 18.21
N SER A 602 -23.47 -6.17 17.87
CA SER A 602 -23.10 -7.41 17.18
C SER A 602 -22.52 -7.13 15.79
N VAL A 603 -21.71 -8.05 15.27
CA VAL A 603 -21.09 -7.92 13.93
C VAL A 603 -22.18 -7.84 12.84
N PHE A 604 -23.27 -8.60 12.99
CA PHE A 604 -24.42 -8.54 12.08
C PHE A 604 -25.20 -7.21 12.17
N GLU A 605 -25.35 -6.66 13.38
CA GLU A 605 -25.99 -5.34 13.57
C GLU A 605 -25.14 -4.21 12.99
N LYS A 606 -23.80 -4.30 13.12
CA LYS A 606 -22.84 -3.37 12.50
C LYS A 606 -22.91 -3.41 10.97
N LEU A 607 -22.97 -4.61 10.39
CA LEU A 607 -23.13 -4.79 8.95
C LEU A 607 -24.50 -4.26 8.49
N PHE A 608 -25.58 -4.56 9.21
CA PHE A 608 -26.92 -4.04 8.93
C PHE A 608 -26.99 -2.51 9.02
N ILE A 609 -26.41 -1.88 10.05
CA ILE A 609 -26.39 -0.41 10.20
C ILE A 609 -25.54 0.25 9.11
N SER A 610 -24.40 -0.35 8.73
CA SER A 610 -23.60 0.12 7.61
C SER A 610 -24.39 0.07 6.29
N PHE A 611 -25.08 -1.05 6.03
CA PHE A 611 -25.92 -1.25 4.85
C PHE A 611 -27.16 -0.33 4.84
N ALA A 612 -27.82 -0.16 5.98
CA ALA A 612 -28.95 0.75 6.14
C ALA A 612 -28.52 2.21 5.91
N ASN A 613 -27.38 2.64 6.46
CA ASN A 613 -26.83 3.97 6.20
C ASN A 613 -26.51 4.16 4.71
N LEU A 614 -25.91 3.17 4.04
CA LEU A 614 -25.63 3.20 2.60
C LEU A 614 -26.91 3.36 1.75
N ILE A 615 -28.03 2.76 2.18
CA ILE A 615 -29.34 2.87 1.53
C ILE A 615 -30.03 4.20 1.84
N LEU A 616 -29.92 4.72 3.07
CA LEU A 616 -30.58 5.97 3.47
C LEU A 616 -29.84 7.23 3.02
N GLN A 617 -28.51 7.18 2.90
CA GLN A 617 -27.66 8.34 2.59
C GLN A 617 -27.87 8.89 1.18
N ASN A 618 -28.15 8.03 0.19
CA ASN A 618 -28.26 8.44 -1.21
C ASN A 618 -29.68 8.25 -1.78
N LYS A 619 -30.20 9.28 -2.43
CA LYS A 619 -31.52 9.26 -3.10
C LYS A 619 -31.62 8.14 -4.15
N THR A 620 -30.50 7.82 -4.80
CA THR A 620 -30.36 6.74 -5.79
C THR A 620 -30.33 5.34 -5.15
N THR A 621 -29.57 5.13 -4.06
CA THR A 621 -29.51 3.82 -3.38
C THR A 621 -30.85 3.48 -2.72
N ARG A 622 -31.55 4.48 -2.16
CA ARG A 622 -32.94 4.32 -1.67
C ARG A 622 -33.91 3.86 -2.77
N MET A 623 -33.79 4.42 -3.98
CA MET A 623 -34.62 4.04 -5.13
C MET A 623 -34.28 2.63 -5.63
N ALA A 624 -32.98 2.29 -5.71
CA ALA A 624 -32.51 0.96 -6.08
C ALA A 624 -32.97 -0.11 -5.07
N PHE A 625 -32.93 0.18 -3.77
CA PHE A 625 -33.44 -0.73 -2.73
C PHE A 625 -34.95 -0.93 -2.83
N PHE A 626 -35.72 0.13 -3.12
CA PHE A 626 -37.17 0.00 -3.36
C PHE A 626 -37.48 -0.91 -4.56
N PHE A 627 -36.79 -0.72 -5.69
CA PHE A 627 -36.92 -1.63 -6.85
C PHE A 627 -36.43 -3.05 -6.56
N TYR A 628 -35.37 -3.23 -5.78
CA TYR A 628 -34.91 -4.54 -5.33
C TYR A 628 -35.97 -5.26 -4.48
N CYS A 629 -36.59 -4.57 -3.51
CA CYS A 629 -37.68 -5.13 -2.71
C CYS A 629 -38.89 -5.52 -3.58
N ILE A 630 -39.26 -4.68 -4.56
CA ILE A 630 -40.34 -5.00 -5.51
C ILE A 630 -39.98 -6.21 -6.39
N GLY A 631 -38.75 -6.26 -6.92
CA GLY A 631 -38.26 -7.39 -7.71
C GLY A 631 -38.24 -8.69 -6.92
N LEU A 632 -37.84 -8.65 -5.65
CA LEU A 632 -37.86 -9.80 -4.74
C LEU A 632 -39.30 -10.28 -4.46
N HIS A 633 -40.24 -9.37 -4.20
CA HIS A 633 -41.65 -9.74 -4.04
C HIS A 633 -42.26 -10.28 -5.34
N GLY A 634 -41.88 -9.73 -6.49
CA GLY A 634 -42.27 -10.23 -7.82
C GLY A 634 -41.71 -11.62 -8.12
N LEU A 635 -40.47 -11.91 -7.70
CA LEU A 635 -39.83 -13.22 -7.83
C LEU A 635 -40.50 -14.24 -6.91
N ILE A 636 -40.78 -13.89 -5.64
CA ILE A 636 -41.56 -14.74 -4.73
C ILE A 636 -42.96 -14.99 -5.30
N PHE A 637 -43.64 -13.96 -5.82
CA PHE A 637 -44.95 -14.12 -6.45
C PHE A 637 -44.89 -15.03 -7.69
N MET A 638 -43.88 -14.88 -8.55
CA MET A 638 -43.64 -15.78 -9.68
C MET A 638 -43.36 -17.22 -9.24
N MET A 639 -42.59 -17.42 -8.16
CA MET A 639 -42.33 -18.76 -7.60
C MET A 639 -43.59 -19.37 -6.99
N CYS A 640 -44.40 -18.60 -6.25
CA CYS A 640 -45.70 -19.04 -5.76
C CYS A 640 -46.66 -19.38 -6.91
N MET A 641 -46.70 -18.57 -7.97
CA MET A 641 -47.50 -18.83 -9.18
C MET A 641 -46.99 -20.06 -9.96
N TYR A 642 -45.68 -20.27 -10.05
CA TYR A 642 -45.09 -21.44 -10.67
C TYR A 642 -45.42 -22.71 -9.88
N VAL A 643 -45.22 -22.70 -8.56
CA VAL A 643 -45.59 -23.81 -7.67
C VAL A 643 -47.10 -24.05 -7.67
N ALA A 644 -47.94 -23.02 -7.76
CA ALA A 644 -49.40 -23.17 -7.90
C ALA A 644 -49.80 -23.81 -9.24
N ASN A 645 -49.19 -23.40 -10.37
CA ASN A 645 -49.43 -24.03 -11.67
C ASN A 645 -48.94 -25.48 -11.71
N LEU A 646 -47.79 -25.76 -11.09
CA LEU A 646 -47.24 -27.13 -10.97
C LEU A 646 -48.13 -28.02 -10.08
N SER A 647 -48.69 -27.45 -8.99
CA SER A 647 -49.65 -28.13 -8.11
C SER A 647 -51.01 -28.36 -8.80
N GLY A 648 -51.38 -27.49 -9.75
CA GLY A 648 -52.62 -27.61 -10.54
C GLY A 648 -52.71 -28.88 -11.39
N TYR A 649 -51.59 -29.55 -11.66
CA TYR A 649 -51.53 -30.83 -12.37
C TYR A 649 -51.54 -32.08 -11.45
N MET A 650 -51.63 -31.92 -10.12
CA MET A 650 -51.54 -33.03 -9.15
C MET A 650 -52.74 -33.11 -8.19
N THR A 651 -53.93 -33.29 -8.76
CA THR A 651 -55.04 -34.02 -8.13
C THR A 651 -55.69 -34.93 -9.18
N PRO A 652 -56.28 -36.09 -8.82
CA PRO A 652 -56.68 -36.53 -7.47
C PRO A 652 -56.10 -37.89 -7.03
N GLU A 653 -56.09 -38.14 -5.72
CA GLU A 653 -56.54 -39.44 -5.19
C GLU A 653 -57.14 -39.31 -3.78
N VAL A 654 -57.80 -40.36 -3.29
CA VAL A 654 -58.79 -40.30 -2.20
C VAL A 654 -58.19 -40.74 -0.87
N ALA A 655 -58.31 -39.89 0.17
CA ALA A 655 -58.02 -40.23 1.56
C ALA A 655 -59.23 -39.94 2.46
N ILE A 656 -60.00 -40.99 2.79
CA ILE A 656 -61.17 -40.89 3.67
C ILE A 656 -60.71 -40.75 5.12
N VAL A 657 -60.80 -39.54 5.69
CA VAL A 657 -60.60 -39.32 7.12
C VAL A 657 -61.84 -39.81 7.88
N LYS A 658 -61.66 -40.85 8.70
CA LYS A 658 -62.73 -41.37 9.58
C LYS A 658 -63.13 -40.30 10.60
N THR A 659 -64.40 -39.91 10.62
CA THR A 659 -64.96 -39.13 11.73
C THR A 659 -65.04 -40.00 12.98
N SER A 660 -64.72 -39.43 14.14
CA SER A 660 -64.76 -40.12 15.42
C SER A 660 -66.20 -40.29 15.92
N SER A 661 -66.56 -41.53 16.24
CA SER A 661 -67.88 -41.87 16.78
C SER A 661 -68.04 -41.35 18.21
N SER A 662 -68.89 -40.33 18.40
CA SER A 662 -69.33 -39.87 19.73
C SER A 662 -70.77 -40.30 19.97
N HIS A 663 -70.96 -41.46 20.59
CA HIS A 663 -72.22 -41.83 21.23
C HIS A 663 -71.94 -42.53 22.55
N ALA A 664 -72.29 -41.86 23.65
CA ALA A 664 -72.44 -42.44 24.98
C ALA A 664 -73.76 -41.95 25.54
N SER A 665 -74.65 -42.89 25.88
CA SER A 665 -75.91 -42.71 26.60
C SER A 665 -76.35 -44.09 27.09
N PRO A 666 -76.99 -44.24 28.26
CA PRO A 666 -77.27 -43.20 29.25
C PRO A 666 -76.03 -42.76 30.05
#